data_AF-A0A4V0XB30-F1
#
_entry.id   AF-A0A4V0XB30-F1
#
_cell.length_a   1.000
_cell.length_b   1.000
_cell.length_c   1.000
_cell.angle_alpha   90.00
_cell.angle_beta   90.00
_cell.angle_gamma   90.00
#
_symmetry.space_group_name_H-M   'P 1'
#
loop_
_entity.id
_entity.type
_entity.pdbx_description
1 polymer ?
#
loop_
_entity_poly.entity_id
_entity_poly.type
_entity_poly.pdbx_seq_one_letter_code
_entity_poly.pdbx_strand_id
1 'polypeptide(L)'
;MNMPKDELAITYMDHAALLHQSFINDRSKAVAASSTIPKAPGYAAVQQMFFSEITGGVQLIKTRLNNKKVLILLSDLHCPNLSVDTARLFREASQHNICIFPVLLRTTDYTGLFKSIAQRTGGTLFEGITREDQISNIFQLISGMARFGDCDIEWSSNKKCNSDQMRIQIETKSLTDVDTYTPNPRSLIKLTADPKFLFFGPVSPGQESKKTISLKAEGTTFTINDSKILGSSAYQIVDTKFPIIILEGQSKTITVKYSPKDSNRHYGFVETINDLCSGGLSAYGGFPGKPLVGKTLNIKKPACPDLFLAGIDSMIQWEGIPQDDRVKIEYTPDSGKTWNFVTDNAKGGKHVWLYPPLPRTSLGMIRVLQMASDGIDPNMWSSGYEPGSISSRNSPDGSKIAYLQSDNSLSIRISHSGEQLRIFRKIPGRITSYCWDYSSNFLAIGFEDGLLIIKDIRSGNNIREIRNSGSSINVISWNQSGNKIATSNTDGVLAVIETSTGIEIQKKSGYNFIVKNIEWTADGSVTASGACSDEFMLKMSDGFPLQIDTTDCVFSMKAPKLVMKKTKADLGKVIVGSGKDIMIDAVLCNEGDAPLHVLGADVTNGNAEEFGVPRGAGDFFLQPKECRAFMFSLMPQSPGKKRGFVTIRTTVGDFYDVIELTGEGIPPFISYNEMINFGQVELTKPKDSTVILLKNIGSEIVEFDSIVQGGPNFRDFAFTDKYKKFSLAPGESKRVTLRFIPKELGLTNGRLMAYYKGIGSPSMIQLYGEGIPRILPIESLTVNKIDTIAMERRGISENTYIIGNDRINQTLDTLSDKILAIDSLFRTDTLLKPMIIITGQITAVGVESDGRIINKPIFKIDLNTSNKYEALLPYVFYEEGSDIIPDRYYKLNNSQVANFTIDQLWYKSTINIYHDILNIIGKRLTMYQKSVLTIQGNNANTGIEKENTELSRRRAENVKQYLQDIWGIKENRLIVKAGNLPKAKSLPIDDPETAQENRRVEFSSNDYRVIEPLDLKNTMATSNPPKVRFNVQGAADFGIASYTVDAIQAGFNGNSFNQTETSSLPNTIDWEIAKNQALTPKLAKPVSCSLTIIDKKGNSKMVGTDQMDIDLITIERKIKEHINGYEVDSFSLILFDFNKSDVEDENKKIIAAIQKRVKKGSEISVTGTTDRIGTEEYNTRLSQERANAVKAAINRKGSVSIGKGEQDLRFDNDLPEGRFYCRTVNVVVRTLVE
;
A
#
# COMPACT_ATOMS: atom_id res chain seq x y z
N MET A 1 24.84 -21.54 55.41
CA MET A 1 24.39 -22.95 55.37
C MET A 1 25.41 -23.78 54.59
N ASN A 2 26.08 -24.72 55.27
CA ASN A 2 27.11 -25.59 54.68
C ASN A 2 26.53 -26.53 53.60
N MET A 3 27.36 -26.98 52.65
CA MET A 3 26.94 -27.96 51.63
C MET A 3 26.66 -29.33 52.24
N PRO A 4 25.70 -30.12 51.70
CA PRO A 4 25.61 -31.55 52.01
C PRO A 4 26.88 -32.29 51.59
N LYS A 5 27.04 -33.52 52.10
CA LYS A 5 28.18 -34.43 51.94
C LYS A 5 28.33 -34.99 50.52
N ASP A 6 28.35 -34.15 49.49
CA ASP A 6 28.61 -34.59 48.12
C ASP A 6 30.01 -34.14 47.71
N GLU A 7 30.75 -35.04 47.05
CA GLU A 7 32.12 -34.74 46.64
C GLU A 7 32.12 -34.03 45.29
N LEU A 8 32.74 -32.84 45.27
CA LEU A 8 32.79 -31.96 44.12
C LEU A 8 34.23 -31.87 43.60
N ALA A 9 34.40 -32.16 42.31
CA ALA A 9 35.65 -31.96 41.59
C ALA A 9 35.45 -31.00 40.41
N ILE A 10 36.42 -30.10 40.22
CA ILE A 10 36.47 -29.19 39.08
C ILE A 10 37.74 -29.50 38.27
N THR A 11 37.59 -29.57 36.95
CA THR A 11 38.71 -29.71 36.00
C THR A 11 38.60 -28.66 34.88
N TYR A 12 39.74 -28.08 34.48
CA TYR A 12 39.85 -27.10 33.40
C TYR A 12 41.09 -27.38 32.53
N MET A 13 41.25 -26.66 31.40
CA MET A 13 42.37 -26.86 30.48
C MET A 13 43.23 -25.61 30.30
N ASP A 14 44.55 -25.82 30.25
CA ASP A 14 45.55 -24.87 29.75
C ASP A 14 46.76 -25.66 29.20
N HIS A 15 46.75 -25.98 27.89
CA HIS A 15 47.77 -26.75 27.14
C HIS A 15 48.07 -28.20 27.61
N ALA A 16 47.64 -28.56 28.81
CA ALA A 16 47.51 -29.90 29.35
C ALA A 16 46.33 -29.91 30.34
N ALA A 17 45.89 -31.10 30.77
CA ALA A 17 44.96 -31.18 31.92
C ALA A 17 45.74 -30.79 33.18
N LEU A 18 45.66 -29.51 33.58
CA LEU A 18 46.38 -28.95 34.73
C LEU A 18 45.44 -28.31 35.74
N LEU A 19 45.82 -28.54 37.01
CA LEU A 19 45.20 -28.13 38.28
C LEU A 19 43.78 -28.64 38.55
N HIS A 20 43.73 -29.70 39.34
CA HIS A 20 42.56 -30.25 39.99
C HIS A 20 42.43 -29.65 41.41
N GLN A 21 41.26 -29.08 41.75
CA GLN A 21 40.93 -28.76 43.15
C GLN A 21 39.74 -29.62 43.60
N SER A 22 39.98 -30.42 44.65
CA SER A 22 38.95 -31.20 45.32
C SER A 22 38.38 -30.38 46.46
N PHE A 23 37.06 -30.22 46.44
CA PHE A 23 36.35 -29.48 47.49
C PHE A 23 35.55 -30.48 48.31
N ILE A 24 35.98 -30.63 49.56
CA ILE A 24 35.26 -31.41 50.55
C ILE A 24 34.41 -30.41 51.34
N ASN A 25 33.12 -30.34 51.02
CA ASN A 25 32.09 -29.64 51.77
C ASN A 25 32.19 -28.09 51.84
N ASP A 26 33.08 -27.43 51.08
CA ASP A 26 33.32 -25.98 51.15
C ASP A 26 33.01 -25.24 49.84
N ARG A 27 31.83 -24.60 49.81
CA ARG A 27 31.30 -23.86 48.65
C ARG A 27 32.11 -22.60 48.35
N SER A 28 32.57 -21.91 49.38
CA SER A 28 33.22 -20.62 49.25
C SER A 28 34.57 -20.78 48.55
N LYS A 29 35.25 -21.91 48.80
CA LYS A 29 36.51 -22.26 48.13
C LYS A 29 36.33 -22.64 46.67
N ALA A 30 35.27 -23.38 46.32
CA ALA A 30 34.97 -23.71 44.93
C ALA A 30 34.68 -22.46 44.08
N VAL A 31 33.94 -21.50 44.65
CA VAL A 31 33.64 -20.22 43.98
C VAL A 31 34.90 -19.34 43.90
N ALA A 32 35.71 -19.24 44.95
CA ALA A 32 36.95 -18.47 44.93
C ALA A 32 38.01 -19.04 43.96
N ALA A 33 38.09 -20.36 43.82
CA ALA A 33 38.98 -21.00 42.87
C ALA A 33 38.59 -20.72 41.41
N SER A 34 37.28 -20.59 41.14
CA SER A 34 36.77 -20.30 39.79
C SER A 34 37.16 -18.92 39.28
N SER A 35 37.35 -17.94 40.16
CA SER A 35 37.82 -16.58 39.81
C SER A 35 39.33 -16.48 39.51
N THR A 36 40.09 -17.56 39.70
CA THR A 36 41.55 -17.59 39.48
C THR A 36 41.97 -18.39 38.25
N ILE A 37 41.00 -18.83 37.44
CA ILE A 37 41.26 -19.68 36.27
C ILE A 37 41.85 -18.83 35.14
N PRO A 38 43.05 -19.15 34.61
CA PRO A 38 43.69 -18.34 33.58
C PRO A 38 42.90 -18.34 32.26
N LYS A 39 43.00 -17.24 31.52
CA LYS A 39 42.50 -17.13 30.13
C LYS A 39 43.58 -17.69 29.21
N ALA A 40 43.43 -18.91 28.70
CA ALA A 40 44.46 -19.53 27.87
C ALA A 40 43.94 -19.98 26.48
N PRO A 41 44.66 -19.70 25.39
CA PRO A 41 44.42 -20.27 24.06
C PRO A 41 45.34 -21.47 23.80
N GLY A 42 44.83 -22.70 23.61
CA GLY A 42 45.68 -23.85 23.26
C GLY A 42 44.95 -25.15 22.92
N TYR A 43 45.59 -26.01 22.10
CA TYR A 43 45.07 -27.30 21.60
C TYR A 43 44.91 -28.36 22.71
N ALA A 44 43.81 -29.11 22.68
CA ALA A 44 43.37 -29.96 23.80
C ALA A 44 42.92 -31.38 23.38
N ALA A 45 43.35 -32.43 24.10
CA ALA A 45 42.87 -33.81 23.91
C ALA A 45 41.80 -34.19 24.96
N VAL A 46 40.54 -34.27 24.54
CA VAL A 46 39.37 -34.37 25.46
C VAL A 46 39.36 -35.68 26.27
N GLN A 47 39.88 -36.79 25.72
CA GLN A 47 40.00 -38.07 26.44
C GLN A 47 40.77 -37.95 27.77
N GLN A 48 41.82 -37.11 27.81
CA GLN A 48 42.67 -36.97 28.99
C GLN A 48 41.95 -36.27 30.14
N MET A 49 40.95 -35.42 29.86
CA MET A 49 40.15 -34.73 30.87
C MET A 49 39.36 -35.69 31.74
N PHE A 50 38.99 -36.86 31.20
CA PHE A 50 38.24 -37.88 31.92
C PHE A 50 39.16 -38.94 32.53
N PHE A 51 40.17 -39.39 31.78
CA PHE A 51 40.89 -40.64 32.08
C PHE A 51 42.41 -40.52 32.28
N SER A 52 42.99 -39.32 32.28
CA SER A 52 44.40 -39.14 32.68
C SER A 52 44.63 -39.74 34.09
N GLU A 53 45.68 -40.54 34.26
CA GLU A 53 45.97 -41.21 35.54
C GLU A 53 46.20 -40.22 36.69
N ILE A 54 46.74 -39.04 36.36
CA ILE A 54 47.13 -38.03 37.35
C ILE A 54 46.07 -36.91 37.44
N THR A 55 45.40 -36.57 36.33
CA THR A 55 44.58 -35.35 36.22
C THR A 55 43.17 -35.56 35.64
N GLY A 56 42.75 -36.81 35.39
CA GLY A 56 41.44 -37.13 34.84
C GLY A 56 40.31 -37.03 35.87
N GLY A 57 39.26 -36.28 35.57
CA GLY A 57 38.15 -36.00 36.50
C GLY A 57 37.38 -37.24 36.96
N VAL A 58 37.18 -38.22 36.07
CA VAL A 58 36.50 -39.49 36.40
C VAL A 58 37.43 -40.40 37.22
N GLN A 59 38.70 -40.50 36.83
CA GLN A 59 39.69 -41.29 37.56
C GLN A 59 39.87 -40.80 38.99
N LEU A 60 39.72 -39.50 39.22
CA LEU A 60 39.94 -38.89 40.52
C LEU A 60 38.74 -38.98 41.46
N ILE A 61 37.53 -38.71 40.95
CA ILE A 61 36.34 -38.71 41.81
C ILE A 61 35.82 -40.13 42.08
N LYS A 62 36.16 -41.12 41.24
CA LYS A 62 35.63 -42.49 41.40
C LYS A 62 36.09 -43.20 42.68
N THR A 63 37.28 -42.90 43.20
CA THR A 63 37.87 -43.54 44.40
C THR A 63 37.28 -43.04 45.72
N ARG A 64 36.25 -42.21 45.66
CA ARG A 64 35.67 -41.49 46.79
C ARG A 64 34.45 -42.18 47.40
N LEU A 65 34.19 -41.92 48.68
CA LEU A 65 33.35 -42.75 49.56
C LEU A 65 31.86 -42.34 49.61
N ASN A 66 31.47 -41.17 49.07
CA ASN A 66 30.08 -40.71 49.10
C ASN A 66 29.20 -41.25 47.95
N ASN A 67 27.88 -41.29 48.20
CA ASN A 67 26.89 -41.88 47.30
C ASN A 67 26.66 -41.09 46.02
N LYS A 68 26.77 -39.75 45.98
CA LYS A 68 26.60 -38.93 44.76
C LYS A 68 27.84 -38.08 44.52
N LYS A 69 28.44 -38.23 43.34
CA LYS A 69 29.70 -37.58 42.95
C LYS A 69 29.43 -36.56 41.86
N VAL A 70 29.89 -35.33 42.02
CA VAL A 70 29.64 -34.26 41.05
C VAL A 70 30.95 -33.82 40.41
N LEU A 71 31.03 -33.93 39.09
CA LEU A 71 32.16 -33.52 38.29
C LEU A 71 31.78 -32.33 37.41
N ILE A 72 32.46 -31.19 37.56
CA ILE A 72 32.24 -30.01 36.73
C ILE A 72 33.41 -29.87 35.75
N LEU A 73 33.08 -29.73 34.47
CA LEU A 73 34.04 -29.55 33.39
C LEU A 73 33.97 -28.12 32.87
N LEU A 74 35.09 -27.41 32.89
CA LEU A 74 35.16 -26.04 32.35
C LEU A 74 36.06 -26.02 31.11
N SER A 75 35.56 -25.53 29.97
CA SER A 75 36.34 -25.46 28.72
C SER A 75 35.82 -24.40 27.77
N ASP A 76 36.69 -23.82 26.94
CA ASP A 76 36.34 -22.90 25.84
C ASP A 76 36.43 -23.55 24.44
N LEU A 77 36.78 -24.84 24.38
CA LEU A 77 36.87 -25.67 23.17
C LEU A 77 37.63 -25.02 22.00
N HIS A 78 38.77 -24.38 22.27
CA HIS A 78 39.63 -23.86 21.21
C HIS A 78 40.44 -25.01 20.56
N CYS A 79 40.05 -25.43 19.35
CA CYS A 79 40.68 -26.51 18.56
C CYS A 79 40.89 -27.87 19.28
N PRO A 80 39.82 -28.54 19.76
CA PRO A 80 39.95 -29.79 20.51
C PRO A 80 40.05 -31.04 19.61
N ASN A 81 40.89 -31.99 19.99
CA ASN A 81 40.79 -33.37 19.55
C ASN A 81 39.71 -34.09 20.39
N LEU A 82 38.54 -34.26 19.78
CA LEU A 82 37.30 -34.73 20.42
C LEU A 82 37.19 -36.26 20.52
N SER A 83 38.27 -36.99 20.24
CA SER A 83 38.31 -38.44 20.40
C SER A 83 38.13 -38.80 21.88
N VAL A 84 36.96 -39.32 22.26
CA VAL A 84 36.63 -39.77 23.62
C VAL A 84 35.99 -41.15 23.59
N ASP A 85 36.46 -42.08 24.44
CA ASP A 85 35.82 -43.37 24.67
C ASP A 85 34.56 -43.20 25.54
N THR A 86 33.47 -42.81 24.89
CA THR A 86 32.18 -42.53 25.52
C THR A 86 31.55 -43.77 26.15
N ALA A 87 31.81 -44.96 25.60
CA ALA A 87 31.32 -46.22 26.15
C ALA A 87 31.99 -46.54 27.50
N ARG A 88 33.29 -46.30 27.62
CA ARG A 88 34.00 -46.35 28.91
C ARG A 88 33.50 -45.26 29.87
N LEU A 89 33.31 -44.04 29.39
CA LEU A 89 32.87 -42.90 30.20
C LEU A 89 31.51 -43.14 30.87
N PHE A 90 30.50 -43.54 30.09
CA PHE A 90 29.16 -43.76 30.64
C PHE A 90 29.10 -44.95 31.58
N ARG A 91 29.90 -45.99 31.30
CA ARG A 91 30.02 -47.14 32.20
C ARG A 91 30.66 -46.76 33.53
N GLU A 92 31.79 -46.06 33.51
CA GLU A 92 32.47 -45.63 34.76
C GLU A 92 31.62 -44.60 35.53
N ALA A 93 30.96 -43.66 34.84
CA ALA A 93 30.09 -42.67 35.48
C ALA A 93 28.86 -43.32 36.14
N SER A 94 28.22 -44.28 35.48
CA SER A 94 27.09 -45.02 36.04
C SER A 94 27.50 -45.94 37.21
N GLN A 95 28.59 -46.70 37.05
CA GLN A 95 29.07 -47.62 38.10
C GLN A 95 29.48 -46.91 39.39
N HIS A 96 29.99 -45.69 39.29
CA HIS A 96 30.47 -44.93 40.44
C HIS A 96 29.54 -43.79 40.88
N ASN A 97 28.34 -43.68 40.28
CA ASN A 97 27.34 -42.63 40.52
C ASN A 97 27.89 -41.19 40.38
N ILE A 98 28.57 -40.95 39.26
CA ILE A 98 29.17 -39.67 38.89
C ILE A 98 28.23 -38.90 37.97
N CYS A 99 27.87 -37.70 38.39
CA CYS A 99 27.07 -36.74 37.66
C CYS A 99 27.96 -35.64 37.06
N ILE A 100 27.89 -35.44 35.74
CA ILE A 100 28.83 -34.57 35.02
C ILE A 100 28.12 -33.32 34.50
N PHE A 101 28.62 -32.14 34.87
CA PHE A 101 28.12 -30.84 34.43
C PHE A 101 29.17 -30.12 33.58
N PRO A 102 29.02 -30.11 32.24
CA PRO A 102 29.89 -29.33 31.37
C PRO A 102 29.48 -27.85 31.34
N VAL A 103 30.47 -26.97 31.41
CA VAL A 103 30.34 -25.51 31.38
C VAL A 103 31.26 -24.98 30.28
N LEU A 104 30.67 -24.58 29.16
CA LEU A 104 31.36 -24.12 27.97
C LEU A 104 31.46 -22.60 27.92
N LEU A 105 32.69 -22.10 27.94
CA LEU A 105 33.02 -20.68 27.95
C LEU A 105 33.09 -20.14 26.52
N ARG A 106 32.30 -19.10 26.22
CA ARG A 106 32.32 -18.38 24.93
C ARG A 106 32.10 -19.25 23.69
N THR A 107 31.62 -20.46 23.89
CA THR A 107 31.39 -21.46 22.85
C THR A 107 30.16 -22.29 23.19
N THR A 108 29.64 -22.99 22.20
CA THR A 108 28.48 -23.88 22.29
C THR A 108 28.89 -25.29 21.92
N ASP A 109 28.15 -26.30 22.37
CA ASP A 109 28.48 -27.70 22.04
C ASP A 109 28.07 -28.04 20.60
N TYR A 110 28.90 -27.62 19.64
CA TYR A 110 28.67 -27.83 18.22
C TYR A 110 28.77 -29.32 17.79
N THR A 111 29.18 -30.21 18.69
CA THR A 111 29.30 -31.65 18.43
C THR A 111 28.18 -32.49 19.04
N GLY A 112 27.45 -31.94 20.02
CA GLY A 112 26.46 -32.65 20.81
C GLY A 112 27.04 -33.65 21.82
N LEU A 113 28.37 -33.77 21.92
CA LEU A 113 29.06 -34.72 22.81
C LEU A 113 28.85 -34.37 24.28
N PHE A 114 29.05 -33.11 24.67
CA PHE A 114 28.93 -32.65 26.05
C PHE A 114 27.47 -32.62 26.50
N LYS A 115 26.54 -32.29 25.58
CA LYS A 115 25.10 -32.40 25.81
C LYS A 115 24.70 -33.85 26.10
N SER A 116 25.19 -34.80 25.31
CA SER A 116 24.97 -36.23 25.53
C SER A 116 25.55 -36.71 26.85
N ILE A 117 26.75 -36.25 27.22
CA ILE A 117 27.40 -36.59 28.49
C ILE A 117 26.60 -36.07 29.70
N ALA A 118 26.19 -34.80 29.66
CA ALA A 118 25.40 -34.20 30.73
C ALA A 118 24.09 -34.98 30.93
N GLN A 119 23.31 -35.18 29.86
CA GLN A 119 22.03 -35.89 29.92
C GLN A 119 22.15 -37.32 30.44
N ARG A 120 23.15 -38.08 29.98
CA ARG A 120 23.31 -39.49 30.36
C ARG A 120 23.89 -39.71 31.75
N THR A 121 24.54 -38.70 32.33
CA THR A 121 25.07 -38.77 33.70
C THR A 121 24.20 -38.02 34.71
N GLY A 122 23.05 -37.50 34.29
CA GLY A 122 22.11 -36.78 35.15
C GLY A 122 22.52 -35.33 35.46
N GLY A 123 23.46 -34.77 34.69
CA GLY A 123 23.88 -33.39 34.79
C GLY A 123 23.26 -32.49 33.71
N THR A 124 23.70 -31.24 33.66
CA THR A 124 23.18 -30.23 32.73
C THR A 124 24.34 -29.50 32.05
N LEU A 125 24.19 -29.28 30.74
CA LEU A 125 25.14 -28.51 29.94
C LEU A 125 24.83 -27.01 30.09
N PHE A 126 25.85 -26.23 30.38
CA PHE A 126 25.81 -24.77 30.36
C PHE A 126 26.74 -24.28 29.26
N GLU A 127 26.27 -23.42 28.36
CA GLU A 127 27.02 -23.02 27.16
C GLU A 127 26.94 -21.52 26.87
N GLY A 128 27.89 -21.01 26.08
CA GLY A 128 27.95 -19.59 25.70
C GLY A 128 28.35 -18.65 26.83
N ILE A 129 29.04 -19.15 27.85
CA ILE A 129 29.29 -18.37 29.08
C ILE A 129 30.42 -17.37 28.85
N THR A 130 30.10 -16.07 28.92
CA THR A 130 31.04 -14.99 28.54
C THR A 130 31.48 -14.12 29.71
N ARG A 131 30.75 -14.14 30.83
CA ARG A 131 30.96 -13.28 32.02
C ARG A 131 31.11 -14.08 33.32
N GLU A 132 31.92 -13.57 34.25
CA GLU A 132 32.23 -14.24 35.52
C GLU A 132 31.02 -14.35 36.48
N ASP A 133 30.08 -13.40 36.44
CA ASP A 133 28.84 -13.44 37.23
C ASP A 133 27.96 -14.64 36.85
N GLN A 134 27.95 -15.01 35.56
CA GLN A 134 27.22 -16.17 35.07
C GLN A 134 27.81 -17.49 35.56
N ILE A 135 29.14 -17.60 35.61
CA ILE A 135 29.84 -18.78 36.13
C ILE A 135 29.47 -19.00 37.61
N SER A 136 29.52 -17.94 38.42
CA SER A 136 29.13 -17.99 39.83
C SER A 136 27.68 -18.47 40.02
N ASN A 137 26.74 -17.94 39.22
CA ASN A 137 25.33 -18.33 39.27
C ASN A 137 25.09 -19.77 38.82
N ILE A 138 25.79 -20.25 37.80
CA ILE A 138 25.74 -21.64 37.34
C ILE A 138 26.17 -22.60 38.44
N PHE A 139 27.26 -22.28 39.14
CA PHE A 139 27.67 -23.07 40.31
C PHE A 139 26.63 -23.07 41.43
N GLN A 140 25.88 -21.97 41.63
CA GLN A 140 24.75 -21.96 42.57
C GLN A 140 23.61 -22.87 42.12
N LEU A 141 23.29 -22.86 40.82
CA LEU A 141 22.24 -23.70 40.23
C LEU A 141 22.59 -25.19 40.32
N ILE A 142 23.81 -25.57 39.95
CA ILE A 142 24.31 -26.96 40.08
C ILE A 142 24.22 -27.42 41.55
N SER A 143 24.55 -26.54 42.50
CA SER A 143 24.40 -26.84 43.93
C SER A 143 22.94 -27.00 44.38
N GLY A 144 22.00 -26.25 43.78
CA GLY A 144 20.56 -26.39 44.01
C GLY A 144 20.00 -27.71 43.46
N MET A 145 20.37 -28.04 42.22
CA MET A 145 19.95 -29.28 41.53
C MET A 145 20.55 -30.54 42.17
N ALA A 146 21.70 -30.43 42.83
CA ALA A 146 22.26 -31.53 43.62
C ALA A 146 21.50 -31.76 44.95
N ARG A 147 20.86 -30.73 45.52
CA ARG A 147 20.28 -30.72 46.88
C ARG A 147 18.83 -31.15 46.99
N PHE A 148 17.98 -30.77 46.04
CA PHE A 148 16.55 -30.99 46.11
C PHE A 148 16.13 -31.91 44.95
N GLY A 149 15.51 -33.05 45.27
CA GLY A 149 14.84 -33.86 44.26
C GLY A 149 13.57 -33.16 43.77
N ASP A 150 13.07 -33.59 42.61
CA ASP A 150 11.91 -32.98 41.94
C ASP A 150 10.66 -32.92 42.85
N CYS A 151 9.91 -31.81 42.80
CA CYS A 151 8.63 -31.65 43.48
C CYS A 151 7.49 -31.69 42.45
N ASP A 152 6.49 -32.54 42.66
CA ASP A 152 5.36 -32.70 41.74
C ASP A 152 4.16 -31.80 42.13
N ILE A 153 3.53 -31.16 41.14
CA ILE A 153 2.31 -30.36 41.27
C ILE A 153 1.28 -30.90 40.27
N GLU A 154 0.08 -31.24 40.74
CA GLU A 154 -1.02 -31.77 39.90
C GLU A 154 -2.14 -30.74 39.67
N TRP A 155 -2.66 -30.66 38.44
CA TRP A 155 -3.82 -29.83 38.07
C TRP A 155 -4.74 -30.53 37.04
N SER A 156 -5.97 -30.04 36.86
CA SER A 156 -6.88 -30.49 35.80
C SER A 156 -7.51 -29.30 35.05
N SER A 157 -7.74 -29.45 33.74
CA SER A 157 -8.25 -28.39 32.85
C SER A 157 -9.58 -28.81 32.21
N ASN A 158 -10.44 -27.84 31.94
CA ASN A 158 -11.74 -28.05 31.29
C ASN A 158 -11.50 -28.46 29.83
N LYS A 159 -12.19 -29.51 29.34
CA LYS A 159 -12.05 -30.01 27.96
C LYS A 159 -12.19 -28.86 26.94
N LYS A 160 -11.12 -28.55 26.21
CA LYS A 160 -11.09 -27.55 25.12
C LYS A 160 -10.65 -28.20 23.81
N CYS A 161 -10.91 -27.51 22.71
CA CYS A 161 -10.76 -27.99 21.33
C CYS A 161 -9.34 -27.83 20.76
N ASN A 162 -8.40 -27.27 21.54
CA ASN A 162 -7.09 -26.86 21.05
C ASN A 162 -6.00 -27.89 21.39
N SER A 163 -5.16 -28.21 20.40
CA SER A 163 -3.96 -29.05 20.54
C SER A 163 -2.70 -28.27 20.89
N ASP A 164 -2.78 -26.93 20.98
CA ASP A 164 -1.66 -26.08 21.31
C ASP A 164 -1.10 -26.35 22.72
N GLN A 165 0.18 -26.03 22.90
CA GLN A 165 0.84 -26.02 24.20
C GLN A 165 0.09 -25.10 25.18
N MET A 166 -0.57 -25.70 26.16
CA MET A 166 -1.20 -24.99 27.25
C MET A 166 -0.12 -24.49 28.19
N ARG A 167 -0.02 -23.17 28.33
CA ARG A 167 0.92 -22.54 29.26
C ARG A 167 0.37 -22.64 30.69
N ILE A 168 1.08 -23.34 31.56
CA ILE A 168 0.86 -23.33 33.00
C ILE A 168 1.83 -22.32 33.59
N GLN A 169 1.29 -21.33 34.29
CA GLN A 169 2.09 -20.39 35.05
C GLN A 169 1.85 -20.65 36.53
N ILE A 170 2.93 -20.94 37.25
CA ILE A 170 2.91 -21.10 38.70
C ILE A 170 3.60 -19.89 39.30
N GLU A 171 2.87 -19.13 40.09
CA GLU A 171 3.37 -17.92 40.72
C GLU A 171 3.35 -18.06 42.24
N THR A 172 4.50 -17.79 42.85
CA THR A 172 4.67 -17.66 44.30
C THR A 172 5.11 -16.24 44.63
N LYS A 173 5.18 -15.88 45.92
CA LYS A 173 5.52 -14.51 46.37
C LYS A 173 6.86 -13.95 45.85
N SER A 174 7.76 -14.81 45.36
CA SER A 174 9.12 -14.42 44.94
C SER A 174 9.60 -15.05 43.64
N LEU A 175 8.85 -15.98 43.04
CA LEU A 175 9.21 -16.67 41.80
C LEU A 175 7.98 -16.95 40.97
N THR A 176 8.09 -16.72 39.67
CA THR A 176 7.11 -17.11 38.66
C THR A 176 7.79 -18.10 37.73
N ASP A 177 7.21 -19.29 37.58
CA ASP A 177 7.67 -20.27 36.61
C ASP A 177 6.56 -20.59 35.62
N VAL A 178 6.96 -20.98 34.42
CA VAL A 178 6.08 -21.15 33.29
C VAL A 178 6.48 -22.44 32.60
N ASP A 179 5.58 -23.40 32.60
CA ASP A 179 5.71 -24.63 31.83
C ASP A 179 4.62 -24.71 30.76
N THR A 180 4.80 -25.60 29.80
CA THR A 180 3.87 -25.82 28.69
C THR A 180 3.51 -27.29 28.61
N TYR A 181 2.23 -27.60 28.74
CA TYR A 181 1.70 -28.94 28.60
C TYR A 181 0.94 -29.09 27.28
N THR A 182 1.20 -30.15 26.54
CA THR A 182 0.42 -30.51 25.36
C THR A 182 -0.63 -31.56 25.75
N PRO A 183 -1.94 -31.27 25.64
CA PRO A 183 -3.00 -32.22 25.97
C PRO A 183 -2.88 -33.53 25.18
N ASN A 184 -3.19 -34.66 25.82
CA ASN A 184 -3.26 -35.94 25.12
C ASN A 184 -4.31 -35.84 23.98
N PRO A 185 -3.94 -36.09 22.70
CA PRO A 185 -4.87 -35.95 21.57
C PRO A 185 -6.16 -36.77 21.69
N ARG A 186 -6.18 -37.84 22.50
CA ARG A 186 -7.38 -38.67 22.76
C ARG A 186 -8.35 -38.05 23.77
N SER A 187 -7.91 -37.05 24.53
CA SER A 187 -8.71 -36.37 25.57
C SER A 187 -9.40 -35.09 25.08
N LEU A 188 -9.09 -34.65 23.86
CA LEU A 188 -9.67 -33.46 23.23
C LEU A 188 -11.05 -33.78 22.65
N ILE A 189 -11.99 -32.84 22.81
CA ILE A 189 -13.24 -32.85 22.06
C ILE A 189 -12.96 -32.41 20.63
N LYS A 190 -13.48 -33.14 19.64
CA LYS A 190 -13.24 -32.82 18.23
C LYS A 190 -14.46 -33.15 17.37
N LEU A 191 -14.67 -32.30 16.37
CA LEU A 191 -15.58 -32.56 15.28
C LEU A 191 -14.72 -33.01 14.08
N THR A 192 -14.81 -34.28 13.70
CA THR A 192 -14.03 -34.85 12.59
C THR A 192 -14.86 -34.90 11.33
N ALA A 193 -14.26 -34.55 10.19
CA ALA A 193 -14.91 -34.64 8.89
C ALA A 193 -14.34 -35.81 8.08
N ASP A 194 -15.22 -36.52 7.39
CA ASP A 194 -14.89 -37.62 6.49
C ASP A 194 -15.70 -37.53 5.18
N PRO A 195 -15.06 -37.38 4.01
CA PRO A 195 -13.63 -37.17 3.84
C PRO A 195 -13.20 -35.79 4.36
N LYS A 196 -11.94 -35.68 4.80
CA LYS A 196 -11.37 -34.39 5.25
C LYS A 196 -11.28 -33.33 4.14
N PHE A 197 -11.41 -33.75 2.88
CA PHE A 197 -11.26 -32.94 1.67
C PHE A 197 -12.32 -33.36 0.66
N LEU A 198 -13.04 -32.40 0.10
CA LEU A 198 -13.95 -32.64 -1.03
C LEU A 198 -13.28 -32.24 -2.35
N PHE A 199 -12.91 -33.22 -3.18
CA PHE A 199 -12.42 -32.96 -4.54
C PHE A 199 -13.52 -33.10 -5.58
N PHE A 200 -13.92 -32.01 -6.23
CA PHE A 200 -15.02 -32.01 -7.21
C PHE A 200 -14.64 -32.41 -8.64
N GLY A 201 -13.35 -32.46 -8.97
CA GLY A 201 -12.90 -32.79 -10.33
C GLY A 201 -13.15 -31.68 -11.35
N PRO A 202 -13.02 -32.00 -12.66
CA PRO A 202 -13.37 -31.10 -13.75
C PRO A 202 -14.88 -30.82 -13.78
N VAL A 203 -15.29 -29.61 -13.42
CA VAL A 203 -16.67 -29.15 -13.65
C VAL A 203 -16.59 -28.00 -14.63
N SER A 204 -17.24 -28.14 -15.78
CA SER A 204 -17.27 -27.09 -16.80
C SER A 204 -18.01 -25.86 -16.29
N PRO A 205 -17.62 -24.63 -16.68
CA PRO A 205 -18.36 -23.43 -16.36
C PRO A 205 -19.85 -23.57 -16.71
N GLY A 206 -20.72 -23.26 -15.76
CA GLY A 206 -22.18 -23.41 -15.92
C GLY A 206 -22.75 -24.81 -15.63
N GLN A 207 -21.91 -25.80 -15.30
CA GLN A 207 -22.35 -27.08 -14.72
C GLN A 207 -22.17 -27.08 -13.21
N GLU A 208 -22.87 -27.99 -12.52
CA GLU A 208 -22.75 -28.17 -11.07
C GLU A 208 -22.36 -29.60 -10.70
N SER A 209 -21.62 -29.73 -9.61
CA SER A 209 -21.28 -31.01 -8.98
C SER A 209 -21.52 -30.93 -7.49
N LYS A 210 -22.08 -31.98 -6.88
CA LYS A 210 -22.39 -32.05 -5.45
C LYS A 210 -21.59 -33.19 -4.81
N LYS A 211 -21.03 -32.93 -3.63
CA LYS A 211 -20.37 -33.94 -2.81
C LYS A 211 -20.73 -33.76 -1.34
N THR A 212 -20.69 -34.85 -0.60
CA THR A 212 -21.10 -34.89 0.81
C THR A 212 -19.90 -35.09 1.73
N ILE A 213 -19.91 -34.41 2.87
CA ILE A 213 -18.98 -34.63 4.00
C ILE A 213 -19.79 -35.15 5.17
N SER A 214 -19.29 -36.19 5.84
CA SER A 214 -19.80 -36.68 7.11
C SER A 214 -19.04 -36.03 8.26
N LEU A 215 -19.72 -35.26 9.10
CA LEU A 215 -19.19 -34.69 10.34
C LEU A 215 -19.51 -35.60 11.51
N LYS A 216 -18.49 -36.04 12.26
CA LYS A 216 -18.62 -36.91 13.42
C LYS A 216 -18.18 -36.19 14.68
N ALA A 217 -19.01 -36.24 15.72
CA ALA A 217 -18.69 -35.66 17.02
C ALA A 217 -17.91 -36.69 17.87
N GLU A 218 -16.77 -36.28 18.44
CA GLU A 218 -15.94 -37.13 19.30
C GLU A 218 -15.63 -36.41 20.62
N GLY A 219 -15.89 -37.08 21.75
CA GLY A 219 -15.62 -36.58 23.10
C GLY A 219 -16.71 -35.71 23.73
N THR A 220 -17.71 -35.26 22.94
CA THR A 220 -18.94 -34.56 23.39
C THR A 220 -19.95 -34.42 22.24
N THR A 221 -21.14 -33.88 22.53
CA THR A 221 -22.17 -33.47 21.55
C THR A 221 -21.86 -32.08 20.98
N PHE A 222 -22.09 -31.86 19.67
CA PHE A 222 -21.91 -30.58 18.99
C PHE A 222 -23.23 -30.03 18.42
N THR A 223 -23.46 -28.73 18.57
CA THR A 223 -24.55 -28.00 17.90
C THR A 223 -23.96 -27.08 16.84
N ILE A 224 -24.15 -27.43 15.56
CA ILE A 224 -23.73 -26.61 14.43
C ILE A 224 -24.86 -25.64 14.08
N ASN A 225 -24.65 -24.35 14.35
CA ASN A 225 -25.65 -23.30 14.19
C ASN A 225 -25.74 -22.78 12.76
N ASP A 226 -24.62 -22.75 12.04
CA ASP A 226 -24.55 -22.32 10.65
C ASP A 226 -23.21 -22.79 10.03
N SER A 227 -23.02 -22.55 8.74
CA SER A 227 -21.75 -22.80 8.05
C SER A 227 -21.48 -21.73 7.00
N LYS A 228 -20.21 -21.34 6.88
CA LYS A 228 -19.77 -20.34 5.92
C LYS A 228 -18.73 -20.95 4.99
N ILE A 229 -18.75 -20.53 3.73
CA ILE A 229 -17.66 -20.80 2.80
C ILE A 229 -16.77 -19.57 2.72
N LEU A 230 -15.49 -19.74 3.03
CA LEU A 230 -14.43 -18.76 2.80
C LEU A 230 -13.71 -19.10 1.48
N GLY A 231 -13.28 -18.10 0.74
CA GLY A 231 -12.63 -18.27 -0.58
C GLY A 231 -13.58 -18.02 -1.74
N SER A 232 -13.61 -18.93 -2.72
CA SER A 232 -14.33 -18.75 -3.97
C SER A 232 -15.85 -18.85 -3.81
N SER A 233 -16.55 -17.92 -4.47
CA SER A 233 -18.01 -17.93 -4.62
C SER A 233 -18.54 -19.10 -5.46
N ALA A 234 -17.67 -19.91 -6.06
CA ALA A 234 -18.06 -21.11 -6.82
C ALA A 234 -18.58 -22.24 -5.93
N TYR A 235 -18.44 -22.17 -4.60
CA TYR A 235 -18.96 -23.18 -3.69
C TYR A 235 -20.20 -22.69 -2.95
N GLN A 236 -21.11 -23.62 -2.64
CA GLN A 236 -22.29 -23.36 -1.84
C GLN A 236 -22.65 -24.59 -1.00
N ILE A 237 -23.10 -24.42 0.24
CA ILE A 237 -23.71 -25.51 1.01
C ILE A 237 -25.18 -25.59 0.62
N VAL A 238 -25.59 -26.79 0.21
CA VAL A 238 -26.94 -27.07 -0.28
C VAL A 238 -27.52 -28.24 0.49
N ASP A 239 -28.85 -28.42 0.39
CA ASP A 239 -29.54 -29.61 0.89
C ASP A 239 -29.31 -29.90 2.39
N THR A 240 -28.95 -28.87 3.15
CA THR A 240 -28.61 -28.93 4.59
C THR A 240 -29.36 -27.83 5.34
N LYS A 241 -30.07 -28.17 6.42
CA LYS A 241 -30.81 -27.23 7.26
C LYS A 241 -30.13 -27.09 8.62
N PHE A 242 -29.81 -25.86 9.02
CA PHE A 242 -29.26 -25.54 10.33
C PHE A 242 -30.36 -25.06 11.32
N PRO A 243 -30.19 -25.28 12.64
CA PRO A 243 -29.05 -25.91 13.30
C PRO A 243 -29.06 -27.45 13.21
N ILE A 244 -27.87 -28.06 13.22
CA ILE A 244 -27.67 -29.53 13.25
C ILE A 244 -27.08 -29.93 14.60
N ILE A 245 -27.73 -30.87 15.29
CA ILE A 245 -27.20 -31.47 16.53
C ILE A 245 -26.56 -32.83 16.21
N ILE A 246 -25.30 -33.01 16.58
CA ILE A 246 -24.53 -34.24 16.41
C ILE A 246 -24.14 -34.78 17.78
N LEU A 247 -24.80 -35.85 18.21
CA LEU A 247 -24.51 -36.50 19.49
C LEU A 247 -23.12 -37.13 19.49
N GLU A 248 -22.50 -37.26 20.67
CA GLU A 248 -21.19 -37.90 20.82
C GLU A 248 -21.16 -39.29 20.17
N GLY A 249 -20.17 -39.51 19.30
CA GLY A 249 -19.98 -40.75 18.53
C GLY A 249 -20.82 -40.87 17.26
N GLN A 250 -21.81 -40.00 17.04
CA GLN A 250 -22.64 -40.00 15.83
C GLN A 250 -22.05 -39.12 14.71
N SER A 251 -22.54 -39.35 13.49
CA SER A 251 -22.19 -38.55 12.31
C SER A 251 -23.41 -37.95 11.62
N LYS A 252 -23.26 -36.76 11.03
CA LYS A 252 -24.24 -36.09 10.17
C LYS A 252 -23.60 -35.60 8.88
N THR A 253 -24.32 -35.66 7.78
CA THR A 253 -23.81 -35.28 6.46
C THR A 253 -24.19 -33.84 6.08
N ILE A 254 -23.26 -33.13 5.46
CA ILE A 254 -23.47 -31.82 4.81
C ILE A 254 -23.14 -31.97 3.34
N THR A 255 -23.95 -31.37 2.46
CA THR A 255 -23.72 -31.37 1.01
C THR A 255 -23.13 -30.04 0.55
N VAL A 256 -22.00 -30.10 -0.13
CA VAL A 256 -21.35 -28.95 -0.77
C VAL A 256 -21.55 -29.08 -2.28
N LYS A 257 -22.00 -27.99 -2.91
CA LYS A 257 -22.15 -27.81 -4.34
C LYS A 257 -20.99 -26.96 -4.86
N TYR A 258 -20.43 -27.35 -6.00
CA TYR A 258 -19.46 -26.59 -6.77
C TYR A 258 -20.05 -26.21 -8.14
N SER A 259 -20.05 -24.92 -8.45
CA SER A 259 -20.60 -24.31 -9.67
C SER A 259 -19.62 -23.25 -10.20
N PRO A 260 -18.56 -23.65 -10.92
CA PRO A 260 -17.57 -22.72 -11.46
C PRO A 260 -18.18 -21.82 -12.54
N LYS A 261 -17.72 -20.56 -12.57
CA LYS A 261 -18.10 -19.58 -13.61
C LYS A 261 -17.02 -19.41 -14.68
N ASP A 262 -15.80 -19.83 -14.38
CA ASP A 262 -14.64 -19.75 -15.25
C ASP A 262 -13.86 -21.07 -15.17
N SER A 263 -12.81 -21.20 -15.98
CA SER A 263 -11.97 -22.41 -15.95
C SER A 263 -10.88 -22.38 -14.87
N ASN A 264 -10.89 -21.37 -13.98
CA ASN A 264 -9.86 -21.20 -12.96
C ASN A 264 -9.98 -22.22 -11.83
N ARG A 265 -8.89 -22.37 -11.10
CA ARG A 265 -8.86 -23.16 -9.87
C ARG A 265 -9.46 -22.34 -8.73
N HIS A 266 -10.67 -22.71 -8.33
CA HIS A 266 -11.34 -22.09 -7.18
C HIS A 266 -11.02 -22.83 -5.89
N TYR A 267 -10.66 -22.13 -4.82
CA TYR A 267 -10.46 -22.75 -3.50
C TYR A 267 -11.58 -22.35 -2.55
N GLY A 268 -12.03 -23.29 -1.71
CA GLY A 268 -13.05 -23.06 -0.70
C GLY A 268 -12.64 -23.59 0.67
N PHE A 269 -13.19 -23.00 1.72
CA PHE A 269 -13.05 -23.51 3.07
C PHE A 269 -14.43 -23.45 3.73
N VAL A 270 -14.96 -24.60 4.11
CA VAL A 270 -16.25 -24.74 4.80
C VAL A 270 -16.01 -24.59 6.29
N GLU A 271 -16.19 -23.39 6.80
CA GLU A 271 -16.17 -23.12 8.23
C GLU A 271 -17.51 -23.46 8.87
N THR A 272 -17.52 -24.28 9.93
CA THR A 272 -18.75 -24.55 10.69
C THR A 272 -18.82 -23.67 11.93
N ILE A 273 -19.95 -23.01 12.14
CA ILE A 273 -20.21 -22.18 13.31
C ILE A 273 -20.91 -23.08 14.33
N ASN A 274 -20.23 -23.46 15.41
CA ASN A 274 -20.76 -24.35 16.44
C ASN A 274 -20.56 -23.80 17.87
N ASP A 275 -21.21 -24.45 18.84
CA ASP A 275 -21.35 -24.04 20.24
C ASP A 275 -20.12 -24.26 21.13
N LEU A 276 -19.10 -24.99 20.67
CA LEU A 276 -17.97 -25.41 21.51
C LEU A 276 -16.60 -24.96 20.98
N CYS A 277 -16.37 -25.06 19.67
CA CYS A 277 -15.07 -24.88 19.04
C CYS A 277 -15.19 -24.03 17.77
N SER A 278 -14.30 -23.06 17.54
CA SER A 278 -14.09 -22.52 16.19
C SER A 278 -13.35 -23.57 15.36
N GLY A 279 -14.09 -24.37 14.60
CA GLY A 279 -13.56 -25.45 13.77
C GLY A 279 -14.17 -25.38 12.39
N GLY A 280 -13.34 -25.06 11.40
CA GLY A 280 -13.70 -25.17 10.00
C GLY A 280 -12.93 -26.30 9.30
N LEU A 281 -13.48 -26.74 8.18
CA LEU A 281 -12.93 -27.77 7.31
C LEU A 281 -12.57 -27.17 5.94
N SER A 282 -11.41 -27.52 5.41
CA SER A 282 -11.01 -27.13 4.05
C SER A 282 -11.73 -27.96 2.98
N ALA A 283 -12.37 -27.33 1.99
CA ALA A 283 -13.10 -27.99 0.91
C ALA A 283 -12.55 -27.55 -0.47
N TYR A 284 -11.92 -28.47 -1.21
CA TYR A 284 -11.14 -28.14 -2.43
C TYR A 284 -11.80 -28.69 -3.70
N GLY A 285 -12.73 -27.96 -4.31
CA GLY A 285 -13.01 -28.18 -5.74
C GLY A 285 -12.00 -27.44 -6.62
N GLY A 286 -12.17 -27.51 -7.94
CA GLY A 286 -11.24 -26.87 -8.87
C GLY A 286 -9.93 -27.66 -9.03
N PHE A 287 -9.40 -27.67 -10.25
CA PHE A 287 -8.32 -28.55 -10.70
C PHE A 287 -7.00 -28.34 -9.96
N PRO A 288 -6.51 -29.29 -9.14
CA PRO A 288 -5.09 -29.38 -8.82
C PRO A 288 -4.38 -29.76 -10.12
N GLY A 289 -3.82 -28.75 -10.80
CA GLY A 289 -2.95 -28.75 -11.97
C GLY A 289 -2.91 -29.91 -12.98
N LYS A 290 -4.00 -30.60 -13.31
CA LYS A 290 -4.07 -31.07 -14.69
C LYS A 290 -4.21 -29.81 -15.56
N PRO A 291 -3.36 -29.58 -16.58
CA PRO A 291 -3.76 -28.71 -17.66
C PRO A 291 -5.14 -29.17 -18.14
N LEU A 292 -5.91 -28.25 -18.74
CA LEU A 292 -7.03 -28.65 -19.60
C LEU A 292 -6.55 -29.81 -20.48
N VAL A 293 -7.44 -30.76 -20.76
CA VAL A 293 -7.09 -31.93 -21.57
C VAL A 293 -6.64 -31.42 -22.95
N GLY A 294 -5.33 -31.22 -23.13
CA GLY A 294 -4.73 -30.46 -24.22
C GLY A 294 -4.56 -28.95 -23.93
N LYS A 295 -3.51 -28.34 -24.49
CA LYS A 295 -3.40 -26.89 -24.62
C LYS A 295 -4.61 -26.41 -25.42
N THR A 296 -5.56 -25.77 -24.76
CA THR A 296 -6.77 -25.28 -25.43
C THR A 296 -6.61 -23.82 -25.84
N LEU A 297 -5.83 -23.04 -25.08
CA LEU A 297 -5.48 -21.67 -25.47
C LEU A 297 -4.74 -21.70 -26.81
N ASN A 298 -5.38 -21.15 -27.84
CA ASN A 298 -4.83 -21.10 -29.18
C ASN A 298 -5.04 -19.72 -29.80
N ILE A 299 -3.96 -19.06 -30.20
CA ILE A 299 -3.94 -17.77 -30.86
C ILE A 299 -4.43 -18.01 -32.29
N LYS A 300 -5.55 -17.38 -32.62
CA LYS A 300 -6.11 -17.38 -33.98
C LYS A 300 -5.54 -16.27 -34.84
N LYS A 301 -5.26 -15.11 -34.23
CA LYS A 301 -4.71 -13.94 -34.93
C LYS A 301 -3.62 -13.28 -34.10
N PRO A 302 -2.43 -13.04 -34.67
CA PRO A 302 -2.04 -13.39 -36.05
C PRO A 302 -1.97 -14.92 -36.26
N ALA A 303 -2.53 -15.38 -37.37
CA ALA A 303 -2.21 -16.69 -37.95
C ALA A 303 -0.90 -16.56 -38.73
N CYS A 304 -0.21 -17.66 -38.99
CA CYS A 304 0.97 -17.65 -39.86
C CYS A 304 0.53 -17.87 -41.32
N PRO A 305 0.90 -17.04 -42.33
CA PRO A 305 1.84 -15.90 -42.32
C PRO A 305 1.14 -14.53 -42.37
N ASP A 306 0.32 -14.20 -41.37
CA ASP A 306 -0.38 -12.93 -41.31
C ASP A 306 0.59 -11.76 -41.25
N LEU A 307 0.16 -10.67 -41.88
CA LEU A 307 0.88 -9.42 -41.93
C LEU A 307 0.36 -8.51 -40.82
N PHE A 308 1.23 -8.12 -39.89
CA PHE A 308 0.92 -7.08 -38.91
C PHE A 308 1.42 -5.72 -39.41
N LEU A 309 0.55 -4.72 -39.33
CA LEU A 309 0.82 -3.38 -39.84
C LEU A 309 1.06 -2.46 -38.64
N ALA A 310 2.28 -1.94 -38.52
CA ALA A 310 2.63 -1.03 -37.43
C ALA A 310 1.93 0.32 -37.61
N GLY A 311 1.49 0.94 -36.51
CA GLY A 311 0.81 2.24 -36.52
C GLY A 311 -0.68 2.21 -36.91
N ILE A 312 -1.30 1.03 -37.02
CA ILE A 312 -2.76 0.88 -37.20
C ILE A 312 -3.33 -0.20 -36.26
N ASP A 313 -4.56 0.00 -35.82
CA ASP A 313 -5.24 -0.93 -34.90
C ASP A 313 -5.21 -2.35 -35.43
N SER A 314 -4.66 -3.25 -34.63
CA SER A 314 -4.48 -4.64 -35.01
C SER A 314 -5.14 -5.56 -33.99
N MET A 315 -5.88 -6.56 -34.47
CA MET A 315 -6.64 -7.45 -33.59
C MET A 315 -5.82 -8.71 -33.25
N ILE A 316 -5.71 -8.98 -31.96
CA ILE A 316 -5.19 -10.23 -31.41
C ILE A 316 -6.40 -11.08 -31.03
N GLN A 317 -6.47 -12.32 -31.51
CA GLN A 317 -7.57 -13.24 -31.21
C GLN A 317 -7.04 -14.55 -30.68
N TRP A 318 -7.72 -15.12 -29.69
CA TRP A 318 -7.42 -16.43 -29.12
C TRP A 318 -8.71 -17.19 -28.84
N GLU A 319 -8.63 -18.50 -28.83
CA GLU A 319 -9.74 -19.39 -28.54
C GLU A 319 -9.36 -20.48 -27.53
N GLY A 320 -10.33 -21.32 -27.20
CA GLY A 320 -10.18 -22.51 -26.37
C GLY A 320 -10.02 -22.24 -24.88
N ILE A 321 -10.14 -20.98 -24.44
CA ILE A 321 -10.46 -20.64 -23.05
C ILE A 321 -11.81 -19.90 -22.98
N PRO A 322 -12.57 -20.04 -21.87
CA PRO A 322 -13.81 -19.29 -21.65
C PRO A 322 -13.63 -17.77 -21.82
N GLN A 323 -14.68 -17.08 -22.26
CA GLN A 323 -14.60 -15.64 -22.54
C GLN A 323 -14.39 -14.77 -21.29
N ASP A 324 -14.74 -15.26 -20.11
CA ASP A 324 -14.58 -14.53 -18.84
C ASP A 324 -13.15 -14.61 -18.26
N ASP A 325 -12.34 -15.53 -18.79
CA ASP A 325 -10.97 -15.76 -18.36
C ASP A 325 -10.09 -14.57 -18.74
N ARG A 326 -9.32 -14.09 -17.75
CA ARG A 326 -8.36 -13.01 -17.92
C ARG A 326 -7.12 -13.53 -18.62
N VAL A 327 -6.66 -12.81 -19.64
CA VAL A 327 -5.37 -13.04 -20.28
C VAL A 327 -4.48 -11.81 -20.24
N LYS A 328 -3.18 -12.08 -20.12
CA LYS A 328 -2.10 -11.14 -20.41
C LYS A 328 -1.61 -11.36 -21.82
N ILE A 329 -1.35 -10.29 -22.54
CA ILE A 329 -0.87 -10.31 -23.93
C ILE A 329 0.43 -9.54 -24.00
N GLU A 330 1.39 -10.13 -24.69
CA GLU A 330 2.72 -9.59 -24.87
C GLU A 330 3.18 -9.79 -26.30
N TYR A 331 4.05 -8.91 -26.78
CA TYR A 331 4.62 -8.98 -28.12
C TYR A 331 6.13 -8.83 -28.07
N THR A 332 6.82 -9.33 -29.08
CA THR A 332 8.26 -9.19 -29.22
C THR A 332 8.61 -8.72 -30.64
N PRO A 333 9.40 -7.64 -30.81
CA PRO A 333 9.84 -7.15 -32.12
C PRO A 333 11.19 -7.74 -32.55
N ASP A 334 11.72 -8.72 -31.82
CA ASP A 334 13.05 -9.32 -32.03
C ASP A 334 13.02 -10.86 -31.91
N SER A 335 11.90 -11.45 -32.33
CA SER A 335 11.69 -12.90 -32.37
C SER A 335 11.89 -13.61 -31.03
N GLY A 336 11.42 -12.99 -29.95
CA GLY A 336 11.39 -13.61 -28.61
C GLY A 336 12.53 -13.23 -27.69
N LYS A 337 13.47 -12.37 -28.11
CA LYS A 337 14.59 -11.94 -27.25
C LYS A 337 14.14 -10.93 -26.20
N THR A 338 13.24 -10.01 -26.56
CA THR A 338 12.61 -9.03 -25.64
C THR A 338 11.10 -9.04 -25.81
N TRP A 339 10.38 -9.28 -24.71
CA TRP A 339 8.92 -9.26 -24.66
C TRP A 339 8.45 -7.95 -24.04
N ASN A 340 7.61 -7.26 -24.79
CA ASN A 340 6.99 -5.99 -24.44
C ASN A 340 5.51 -6.21 -24.13
N PHE A 341 5.00 -5.40 -23.22
CA PHE A 341 3.65 -5.53 -22.70
C PHE A 341 2.60 -4.95 -23.67
N VAL A 342 1.48 -5.66 -23.86
CA VAL A 342 0.29 -5.14 -24.55
C VAL A 342 -0.83 -4.86 -23.52
N THR A 343 -1.22 -5.87 -22.74
CA THR A 343 -2.24 -5.77 -21.68
C THR A 343 -2.16 -6.96 -20.71
N ASP A 344 -2.69 -6.85 -19.49
CA ASP A 344 -2.80 -7.93 -18.49
C ASP A 344 -4.24 -8.32 -18.12
N ASN A 345 -5.22 -7.67 -18.76
CA ASN A 345 -6.63 -7.77 -18.38
C ASN A 345 -7.57 -8.03 -19.58
N ALA A 346 -7.03 -8.59 -20.66
CA ALA A 346 -7.83 -8.92 -21.83
C ALA A 346 -8.79 -10.09 -21.53
N LYS A 347 -9.98 -10.04 -22.13
CA LYS A 347 -11.07 -11.04 -21.99
C LYS A 347 -11.81 -11.17 -23.32
N GLY A 348 -12.73 -12.13 -23.44
CA GLY A 348 -13.64 -12.24 -24.59
C GLY A 348 -13.04 -12.86 -25.86
N GLY A 349 -11.87 -13.50 -25.77
CA GLY A 349 -11.22 -14.17 -26.91
C GLY A 349 -10.60 -13.23 -27.95
N LYS A 350 -10.59 -11.92 -27.71
CA LYS A 350 -10.00 -10.93 -28.62
C LYS A 350 -9.57 -9.66 -27.88
N HIS A 351 -8.54 -9.01 -28.40
CA HIS A 351 -8.04 -7.74 -27.91
C HIS A 351 -7.60 -6.87 -29.09
N VAL A 352 -7.98 -5.60 -29.09
CA VAL A 352 -7.54 -4.63 -30.10
C VAL A 352 -6.27 -3.97 -29.59
N TRP A 353 -5.15 -4.23 -30.26
CA TRP A 353 -3.89 -3.57 -30.02
C TRP A 353 -3.86 -2.24 -30.77
N LEU A 354 -4.12 -1.16 -30.03
CA LEU A 354 -4.14 0.20 -30.55
C LEU A 354 -2.71 0.63 -30.90
N TYR A 355 -2.50 1.08 -32.13
CA TYR A 355 -1.23 1.59 -32.67
C TYR A 355 0.01 0.76 -32.29
N PRO A 356 0.16 -0.48 -32.81
CA PRO A 356 1.34 -1.28 -32.57
C PRO A 356 2.61 -0.50 -32.94
N PRO A 357 3.64 -0.50 -32.08
CA PRO A 357 4.81 0.34 -32.24
C PRO A 357 5.58 -0.04 -33.50
N LEU A 358 6.24 0.96 -34.11
CA LEU A 358 7.12 0.76 -35.25
C LEU A 358 8.21 -0.27 -34.89
N PRO A 359 8.26 -1.41 -35.59
CA PRO A 359 9.16 -2.48 -35.23
C PRO A 359 10.56 -2.11 -35.70
N ARG A 360 11.57 -2.41 -34.87
CA ARG A 360 12.98 -2.24 -35.26
C ARG A 360 13.44 -3.29 -36.27
N THR A 361 12.68 -4.39 -36.40
CA THR A 361 12.91 -5.48 -37.35
C THR A 361 11.60 -5.83 -38.08
N SER A 362 11.65 -6.58 -39.18
CA SER A 362 10.43 -7.00 -39.89
C SER A 362 9.73 -8.21 -39.25
N LEU A 363 10.10 -8.59 -38.03
CA LEU A 363 9.84 -9.90 -37.44
C LEU A 363 9.24 -9.75 -36.03
N GLY A 364 8.01 -10.24 -35.84
CA GLY A 364 7.29 -10.16 -34.56
C GLY A 364 6.70 -11.49 -34.10
N MET A 365 6.55 -11.65 -32.78
CA MET A 365 5.74 -12.74 -32.19
C MET A 365 4.80 -12.16 -31.13
N ILE A 366 3.68 -12.84 -30.89
CA ILE A 366 2.72 -12.52 -29.83
C ILE A 366 2.55 -13.75 -28.95
N ARG A 367 2.42 -13.52 -27.65
CA ARG A 367 1.99 -14.54 -26.70
C ARG A 367 0.83 -14.07 -25.85
N VAL A 368 -0.06 -15.00 -25.54
CA VAL A 368 -1.24 -14.82 -24.70
C VAL A 368 -1.06 -15.75 -23.50
N LEU A 369 -1.16 -15.21 -22.29
CA LEU A 369 -1.01 -15.92 -21.03
C LEU A 369 -2.34 -15.86 -20.27
N GLN A 370 -2.98 -16.99 -20.04
CA GLN A 370 -4.15 -17.07 -19.15
C GLN A 370 -3.71 -16.84 -17.71
N MET A 371 -4.34 -15.92 -16.98
CA MET A 371 -3.92 -15.51 -15.64
C MET A 371 -4.81 -16.11 -14.55
N ALA A 372 -4.21 -16.56 -13.43
CA ALA A 372 -4.96 -16.99 -12.26
C ALA A 372 -5.76 -15.81 -11.65
N SER A 373 -6.97 -16.10 -11.14
CA SER A 373 -7.91 -15.10 -10.65
C SER A 373 -7.72 -14.69 -9.18
N ASP A 374 -7.08 -15.54 -8.36
CA ASP A 374 -7.32 -15.50 -6.90
C ASP A 374 -6.14 -14.93 -6.08
N GLY A 375 -4.95 -14.76 -6.66
CA GLY A 375 -3.79 -14.16 -5.96
C GLY A 375 -3.23 -14.95 -4.78
N ILE A 376 -3.67 -16.21 -4.55
CA ILE A 376 -3.17 -17.04 -3.45
C ILE A 376 -2.24 -18.14 -3.97
N ASP A 377 -1.03 -18.23 -3.38
CA ASP A 377 -0.02 -19.23 -3.73
C ASP A 377 -0.52 -20.66 -3.38
N PRO A 378 -0.61 -21.58 -4.36
CA PRO A 378 -0.98 -22.98 -4.12
C PRO A 378 -0.10 -23.73 -3.10
N ASN A 379 1.12 -23.25 -2.85
CA ASN A 379 2.08 -23.85 -1.92
C ASN A 379 1.90 -23.41 -0.46
N MET A 380 1.12 -22.35 -0.19
CA MET A 380 0.96 -21.81 1.17
C MET A 380 0.16 -22.73 2.12
N TRP A 381 -0.46 -23.81 1.62
CA TRP A 381 -1.33 -24.68 2.42
C TRP A 381 -0.96 -26.17 2.43
N SER A 382 0.21 -26.55 1.92
CA SER A 382 0.72 -27.93 1.98
C SER A 382 1.47 -28.27 3.28
N SER A 383 1.66 -27.29 4.17
CA SER A 383 2.43 -27.41 5.43
C SER A 383 1.68 -28.08 6.59
N GLY A 384 0.60 -28.83 6.33
CA GLY A 384 -0.28 -29.40 7.37
C GLY A 384 -0.41 -30.92 7.42
N TYR A 385 0.18 -31.67 6.49
CA TYR A 385 -0.14 -33.10 6.31
C TYR A 385 0.85 -34.10 6.91
N GLU A 386 2.13 -33.74 7.05
CA GLU A 386 3.16 -34.67 7.53
C GLU A 386 4.10 -33.99 8.55
N PRO A 387 4.02 -34.37 9.84
CA PRO A 387 4.89 -33.85 10.88
C PRO A 387 6.37 -34.09 10.54
N GLY A 388 7.20 -33.04 10.55
CA GLY A 388 8.65 -33.16 10.30
C GLY A 388 9.09 -33.04 8.84
N SER A 389 8.20 -32.66 7.92
CA SER A 389 8.56 -32.35 6.54
C SER A 389 9.32 -31.02 6.41
N ILE A 390 10.41 -31.00 5.64
CA ILE A 390 11.22 -29.81 5.34
C ILE A 390 10.63 -29.02 4.16
N SER A 391 10.05 -29.71 3.18
CA SER A 391 9.41 -29.07 2.03
C SER A 391 8.40 -30.02 1.37
N SER A 392 7.46 -29.46 0.64
CA SER A 392 6.49 -30.24 -0.15
C SER A 392 6.29 -29.66 -1.54
N ARG A 393 5.99 -30.52 -2.51
CA ARG A 393 5.59 -30.13 -3.88
C ARG A 393 4.44 -30.99 -4.37
N ASN A 394 3.37 -30.33 -4.81
CA ASN A 394 2.28 -31.00 -5.52
C ASN A 394 2.78 -31.53 -6.87
N SER A 395 2.31 -32.71 -7.29
CA SER A 395 2.42 -33.09 -8.69
C SER A 395 1.67 -32.08 -9.56
N PRO A 396 2.04 -31.88 -10.83
CA PRO A 396 1.31 -31.02 -11.73
C PRO A 396 -0.16 -31.36 -11.69
N ASP A 397 -0.56 -32.60 -11.97
CA ASP A 397 -1.94 -33.09 -11.92
C ASP A 397 -2.63 -33.04 -10.54
N GLY A 398 -1.90 -32.54 -9.53
CA GLY A 398 -2.20 -32.40 -8.12
C GLY A 398 -2.93 -33.57 -7.48
N SER A 399 -2.83 -34.75 -8.10
CA SER A 399 -3.31 -36.02 -7.57
C SER A 399 -2.36 -36.59 -6.52
N LYS A 400 -1.12 -36.10 -6.49
CA LYS A 400 -0.07 -36.53 -5.56
C LYS A 400 0.63 -35.33 -4.93
N ILE A 401 1.22 -35.56 -3.76
CA ILE A 401 2.10 -34.61 -3.07
C ILE A 401 3.39 -35.33 -2.69
N ALA A 402 4.53 -34.74 -3.06
CA ALA A 402 5.85 -35.15 -2.58
C ALA A 402 6.20 -34.37 -1.33
N TYR A 403 6.65 -35.05 -0.27
CA TYR A 403 7.16 -34.46 0.95
C TYR A 403 8.61 -34.88 1.15
N LEU A 404 9.50 -33.90 1.26
CA LEU A 404 10.86 -34.13 1.76
C LEU A 404 10.82 -34.14 3.28
N GLN A 405 11.30 -35.23 3.87
CA GLN A 405 11.34 -35.43 5.32
C GLN A 405 12.67 -34.98 5.91
N SER A 406 12.67 -34.70 7.21
CA SER A 406 13.89 -34.35 7.96
C SER A 406 14.97 -35.44 7.94
N ASP A 407 14.58 -36.70 7.76
CA ASP A 407 15.49 -37.85 7.60
C ASP A 407 16.02 -38.03 6.15
N ASN A 408 15.81 -37.04 5.28
CA ASN A 408 16.19 -37.05 3.87
C ASN A 408 15.48 -38.13 3.03
N SER A 409 14.38 -38.70 3.53
CA SER A 409 13.47 -39.52 2.73
C SER A 409 12.45 -38.65 1.98
N LEU A 410 11.94 -39.16 0.86
CA LEU A 410 10.89 -38.48 0.10
C LEU A 410 9.62 -39.34 0.10
N SER A 411 8.56 -38.86 0.75
CA SER A 411 7.25 -39.52 0.76
C SER A 411 6.38 -38.98 -0.39
N ILE A 412 5.64 -39.85 -1.06
CA ILE A 412 4.64 -39.50 -2.07
C ILE A 412 3.28 -39.92 -1.53
N ARG A 413 2.33 -39.00 -1.45
CA ARG A 413 0.97 -39.24 -0.95
C ARG A 413 -0.07 -38.90 -2.00
N ILE A 414 -1.23 -39.55 -1.94
CA ILE A 414 -2.41 -39.24 -2.75
C ILE A 414 -3.09 -38.00 -2.17
N SER A 415 -3.26 -36.95 -2.97
CA SER A 415 -3.71 -35.64 -2.47
C SER A 415 -5.12 -35.66 -1.85
N HIS A 416 -6.04 -36.48 -2.37
CA HIS A 416 -7.44 -36.48 -1.92
C HIS A 416 -7.69 -37.30 -0.64
N SER A 417 -6.87 -38.33 -0.39
CA SER A 417 -7.02 -39.21 0.79
C SER A 417 -5.92 -39.01 1.82
N GLY A 418 -4.80 -38.39 1.44
CA GLY A 418 -3.59 -38.32 2.26
C GLY A 418 -2.88 -39.67 2.40
N GLU A 419 -3.37 -40.72 1.75
CA GLU A 419 -2.78 -42.05 1.78
C GLU A 419 -1.39 -42.03 1.16
N GLN A 420 -0.49 -42.77 1.78
CA GLN A 420 0.88 -42.87 1.29
C GLN A 420 0.94 -43.78 0.07
N LEU A 421 1.25 -43.19 -1.08
CA LEU A 421 1.47 -43.92 -2.33
C LEU A 421 2.85 -44.60 -2.31
N ARG A 422 3.89 -43.91 -1.81
CA ARG A 422 5.26 -44.43 -1.79
C ARG A 422 6.16 -43.68 -0.80
N ILE A 423 7.26 -44.30 -0.37
CA ILE A 423 8.38 -43.59 0.28
C ILE A 423 9.68 -44.02 -0.40
N PHE A 424 10.50 -43.06 -0.78
CA PHE A 424 11.88 -43.27 -1.20
C PHE A 424 12.79 -43.14 0.01
N ARG A 425 13.18 -44.29 0.58
CA ARG A 425 14.17 -44.41 1.67
C ARG A 425 15.52 -44.81 1.08
N LYS A 426 16.62 -44.51 1.79
CA LYS A 426 18.01 -44.81 1.36
C LYS A 426 18.44 -44.05 0.10
N ILE A 427 18.14 -42.76 0.06
CA ILE A 427 18.53 -41.86 -1.02
C ILE A 427 20.05 -41.60 -0.92
N PRO A 428 20.81 -41.62 -2.04
CA PRO A 428 22.28 -41.74 -2.03
C PRO A 428 23.04 -40.50 -1.51
N GLY A 429 22.35 -39.39 -1.30
CA GLY A 429 22.94 -38.15 -0.78
C GLY A 429 21.85 -37.19 -0.32
N ARG A 430 22.26 -36.02 0.21
CA ARG A 430 21.34 -34.97 0.65
C ARG A 430 20.58 -34.38 -0.54
N ILE A 431 19.26 -34.40 -0.49
CA ILE A 431 18.41 -33.78 -1.51
C ILE A 431 18.50 -32.26 -1.35
N THR A 432 18.90 -31.58 -2.42
CA THR A 432 18.98 -30.12 -2.48
C THR A 432 17.88 -29.52 -3.34
N SER A 433 17.38 -30.28 -4.32
CA SER A 433 16.30 -29.87 -5.21
C SER A 433 15.51 -31.08 -5.71
N TYR A 434 14.21 -30.91 -5.98
CA TYR A 434 13.41 -31.94 -6.63
C TYR A 434 12.27 -31.29 -7.42
N CYS A 435 11.88 -31.92 -8.53
CA CYS A 435 10.89 -31.38 -9.47
C CYS A 435 10.11 -32.51 -10.14
N TRP A 436 8.79 -32.34 -10.22
CA TRP A 436 7.91 -33.25 -10.96
C TRP A 436 8.02 -33.01 -12.46
N ASP A 437 7.87 -34.06 -13.24
CA ASP A 437 7.60 -33.91 -14.67
C ASP A 437 6.15 -33.47 -14.91
N TYR A 438 5.87 -32.86 -16.06
CA TYR A 438 4.54 -32.37 -16.40
C TYR A 438 3.48 -33.49 -16.50
N SER A 439 3.88 -34.74 -16.77
CA SER A 439 2.94 -35.87 -16.79
C SER A 439 2.59 -36.42 -15.40
N SER A 440 3.24 -35.92 -14.33
CA SER A 440 3.03 -36.34 -12.93
C SER A 440 3.37 -37.80 -12.64
N ASN A 441 4.20 -38.40 -13.49
CA ASN A 441 4.62 -39.80 -13.43
C ASN A 441 6.07 -39.95 -12.99
N PHE A 442 6.90 -38.93 -13.21
CA PHE A 442 8.32 -38.91 -12.91
C PHE A 442 8.68 -37.77 -11.96
N LEU A 443 9.75 -38.00 -11.21
CA LEU A 443 10.33 -37.01 -10.32
C LEU A 443 11.84 -36.96 -10.51
N ALA A 444 12.35 -35.77 -10.83
CA ALA A 444 13.77 -35.50 -10.83
C ALA A 444 14.22 -35.04 -9.44
N ILE A 445 15.33 -35.58 -8.95
CA ILE A 445 15.89 -35.33 -7.62
C ILE A 445 17.36 -34.98 -7.79
N GLY A 446 17.76 -33.80 -7.32
CA GLY A 446 19.13 -33.30 -7.33
C GLY A 446 19.77 -33.35 -5.96
N PHE A 447 21.07 -33.58 -5.99
CA PHE A 447 21.88 -33.84 -4.81
C PHE A 447 23.00 -32.81 -4.63
N GLU A 448 23.51 -32.77 -3.40
CA GLU A 448 24.63 -31.91 -3.00
C GLU A 448 25.96 -32.27 -3.72
N ASP A 449 26.11 -33.50 -4.20
CA ASP A 449 27.28 -33.98 -4.95
C ASP A 449 27.15 -33.82 -6.48
N GLY A 450 26.08 -33.16 -6.94
CA GLY A 450 25.83 -32.94 -8.37
C GLY A 450 25.20 -34.14 -9.10
N LEU A 451 24.80 -35.18 -8.38
CA LEU A 451 23.97 -36.26 -8.91
C LEU A 451 22.54 -35.77 -9.19
N LEU A 452 21.95 -36.24 -10.29
CA LEU A 452 20.55 -36.06 -10.65
C LEU A 452 19.93 -37.44 -10.90
N ILE A 453 18.83 -37.77 -10.21
CA ILE A 453 18.10 -39.01 -10.41
C ILE A 453 16.70 -38.71 -10.93
N ILE A 454 16.29 -39.37 -12.01
CA ILE A 454 14.91 -39.39 -12.48
C ILE A 454 14.26 -40.68 -12.00
N LYS A 455 13.20 -40.59 -11.19
CA LYS A 455 12.44 -41.72 -10.67
C LYS A 455 11.06 -41.78 -11.31
N ASP A 456 10.62 -43.00 -11.62
CA ASP A 456 9.21 -43.27 -11.91
C ASP A 456 8.46 -43.48 -10.59
N ILE A 457 7.37 -42.75 -10.41
CA ILE A 457 6.62 -42.71 -9.15
C ILE A 457 5.73 -43.93 -8.97
N ARG A 458 5.24 -44.52 -10.07
CA ARG A 458 4.35 -45.67 -10.02
C ARG A 458 5.11 -46.95 -9.68
N SER A 459 6.25 -47.19 -10.30
CA SER A 459 7.11 -48.35 -10.10
C SER A 459 8.10 -48.15 -8.95
N GLY A 460 8.55 -46.91 -8.73
CA GLY A 460 9.58 -46.51 -7.76
C GLY A 460 11.02 -46.67 -8.26
N ASN A 461 11.20 -47.12 -9.51
CA ASN A 461 12.50 -47.40 -10.11
C ASN A 461 13.23 -46.12 -10.51
N ASN A 462 14.57 -46.17 -10.46
CA ASN A 462 15.41 -45.14 -11.07
C ASN A 462 15.37 -45.36 -12.59
N ILE A 463 14.88 -44.36 -13.32
CA ILE A 463 14.86 -44.37 -14.78
C ILE A 463 16.21 -43.91 -15.31
N ARG A 464 16.80 -42.89 -14.68
CA ARG A 464 18.14 -42.38 -15.02
C ARG A 464 18.87 -41.88 -13.79
N GLU A 465 20.20 -42.03 -13.81
CA GLU A 465 21.14 -41.39 -12.90
C GLU A 465 22.16 -40.62 -13.75
N ILE A 466 22.27 -39.31 -13.52
CA ILE A 466 23.03 -38.40 -14.36
C ILE A 466 23.98 -37.60 -13.45
N ARG A 467 25.28 -37.61 -13.74
CA ARG A 467 26.29 -36.81 -13.03
C ARG A 467 26.79 -35.71 -13.96
N ASN A 468 26.36 -34.47 -13.76
CA ASN A 468 26.69 -33.36 -14.67
C ASN A 468 27.80 -32.42 -14.15
N SER A 469 28.02 -32.39 -12.84
CA SER A 469 29.03 -31.57 -12.18
C SER A 469 29.36 -32.12 -10.79
N GLY A 470 30.51 -31.77 -10.24
CA GLY A 470 30.94 -32.20 -8.90
C GLY A 470 30.42 -31.31 -7.76
N SER A 471 29.41 -30.50 -8.01
CA SER A 471 28.89 -29.50 -7.06
C SER A 471 27.37 -29.48 -7.00
N SER A 472 26.85 -28.97 -5.89
CA SER A 472 25.45 -29.09 -5.47
C SER A 472 24.45 -28.57 -6.49
N ILE A 473 23.47 -29.39 -6.86
CA ILE A 473 22.37 -28.98 -7.75
C ILE A 473 21.44 -28.07 -6.98
N ASN A 474 21.33 -26.82 -7.40
CA ASN A 474 20.49 -25.82 -6.74
C ASN A 474 19.06 -25.78 -7.31
N VAL A 475 18.92 -25.85 -8.64
CA VAL A 475 17.63 -25.72 -9.34
C VAL A 475 17.49 -26.80 -10.40
N ILE A 476 16.29 -27.37 -10.52
CA ILE A 476 15.91 -28.35 -11.55
C ILE A 476 14.60 -27.89 -12.19
N SER A 477 14.53 -27.91 -13.52
CA SER A 477 13.33 -27.56 -14.27
C SER A 477 13.13 -28.49 -15.47
N TRP A 478 11.95 -29.09 -15.61
CA TRP A 478 11.59 -29.89 -16.78
C TRP A 478 11.05 -28.99 -17.90
N ASN A 479 11.27 -29.39 -19.15
CA ASN A 479 10.56 -28.77 -20.27
C ASN A 479 9.15 -29.37 -20.43
N GLN A 480 8.27 -28.67 -21.13
CA GLN A 480 6.85 -29.03 -21.23
C GLN A 480 6.60 -30.41 -21.87
N SER A 481 7.38 -30.77 -22.88
CA SER A 481 7.29 -32.07 -23.57
C SER A 481 7.86 -33.23 -22.76
N GLY A 482 8.54 -32.96 -21.65
CA GLY A 482 9.13 -33.98 -20.79
C GLY A 482 10.43 -34.60 -21.33
N ASN A 483 10.92 -34.17 -22.49
CA ASN A 483 12.10 -34.76 -23.11
C ASN A 483 13.43 -34.11 -22.67
N LYS A 484 13.40 -33.00 -21.92
CA LYS A 484 14.61 -32.32 -21.43
C LYS A 484 14.47 -31.80 -19.99
N ILE A 485 15.59 -31.77 -19.26
CA ILE A 485 15.73 -31.15 -17.92
C ILE A 485 16.86 -30.13 -17.95
N ALA A 486 16.63 -28.98 -17.34
CA ALA A 486 17.63 -27.95 -17.11
C ALA A 486 17.98 -27.94 -15.63
N THR A 487 19.27 -27.79 -15.35
CA THR A 487 19.81 -27.78 -13.99
C THR A 487 20.83 -26.66 -13.81
N SER A 488 20.94 -26.14 -12.59
CA SER A 488 22.04 -25.25 -12.19
C SER A 488 22.72 -25.77 -10.95
N ASN A 489 24.04 -25.61 -10.86
CA ASN A 489 24.78 -25.90 -9.63
C ASN A 489 25.22 -24.64 -8.87
N THR A 490 25.82 -24.82 -7.70
CA THR A 490 26.34 -23.74 -6.85
C THR A 490 27.52 -22.97 -7.45
N ASP A 491 28.21 -23.56 -8.43
CA ASP A 491 29.34 -22.93 -9.14
C ASP A 491 28.88 -22.08 -10.34
N GLY A 492 27.57 -21.86 -10.47
CA GLY A 492 27.00 -21.08 -11.56
C GLY A 492 27.10 -21.80 -12.91
N VAL A 493 27.11 -23.13 -12.95
CA VAL A 493 27.04 -23.92 -14.19
C VAL A 493 25.58 -24.27 -14.46
N LEU A 494 25.11 -23.95 -15.67
CA LEU A 494 23.81 -24.37 -16.21
C LEU A 494 24.01 -25.51 -17.21
N ALA A 495 23.21 -26.55 -17.09
CA ALA A 495 23.25 -27.69 -17.99
C ALA A 495 21.84 -28.11 -18.42
N VAL A 496 21.69 -28.41 -19.71
CA VAL A 496 20.49 -28.97 -20.32
C VAL A 496 20.75 -30.42 -20.67
N ILE A 497 19.86 -31.31 -20.24
CA ILE A 497 20.01 -32.75 -20.34
C ILE A 497 18.78 -33.33 -21.05
N GLU A 498 19.01 -34.24 -21.99
CA GLU A 498 17.93 -35.04 -22.59
C GLU A 498 17.48 -36.12 -21.60
N THR A 499 16.17 -36.21 -21.32
CA THR A 499 15.66 -37.13 -20.27
C THR A 499 15.71 -38.59 -20.68
N SER A 500 15.54 -38.88 -21.98
CA SER A 500 15.53 -40.24 -22.52
C SER A 500 16.93 -40.88 -22.49
N THR A 501 17.98 -40.11 -22.80
CA THR A 501 19.36 -40.60 -22.90
C THR A 501 20.20 -40.27 -21.67
N GLY A 502 19.85 -39.22 -20.92
CA GLY A 502 20.64 -38.67 -19.83
C GLY A 502 21.85 -37.87 -20.30
N ILE A 503 21.96 -37.57 -21.60
CA ILE A 503 23.08 -36.85 -22.20
C ILE A 503 22.92 -35.34 -21.97
N GLU A 504 23.98 -34.69 -21.51
CA GLU A 504 24.10 -33.24 -21.47
C GLU A 504 24.18 -32.70 -22.91
N ILE A 505 23.15 -31.98 -23.35
CA ILE A 505 23.02 -31.41 -24.69
C ILE A 505 23.65 -30.02 -24.75
N GLN A 506 23.65 -29.31 -23.61
CA GLN A 506 24.20 -27.96 -23.53
C GLN A 506 24.74 -27.69 -22.13
N LYS A 507 25.88 -27.01 -22.06
CA LYS A 507 26.51 -26.57 -20.81
C LYS A 507 27.00 -25.14 -20.95
N LYS A 508 26.75 -24.34 -19.92
CA LYS A 508 27.26 -22.98 -19.83
C LYS A 508 27.78 -22.70 -18.43
N SER A 509 29.05 -22.33 -18.35
CA SER A 509 29.78 -22.00 -17.11
C SER A 509 30.18 -20.51 -17.11
N GLY A 510 30.61 -19.99 -15.95
CA GLY A 510 31.13 -18.62 -15.84
C GLY A 510 30.12 -17.59 -15.31
N TYR A 511 28.98 -18.04 -14.79
CA TYR A 511 28.09 -17.16 -14.03
C TYR A 511 28.67 -16.94 -12.62
N ASN A 512 29.02 -15.70 -12.29
CA ASN A 512 29.58 -15.32 -10.98
C ASN A 512 28.51 -15.20 -9.88
N PHE A 513 27.36 -15.85 -10.06
CA PHE A 513 26.23 -15.76 -9.15
C PHE A 513 25.48 -17.10 -9.04
N ILE A 514 24.82 -17.30 -7.91
CA ILE A 514 23.98 -18.47 -7.67
C ILE A 514 22.66 -18.31 -8.43
N VAL A 515 22.39 -19.21 -9.36
CA VAL A 515 21.13 -19.28 -10.10
C VAL A 515 20.01 -19.67 -9.14
N LYS A 516 18.96 -18.84 -9.04
CA LYS A 516 17.79 -19.07 -8.17
C LYS A 516 16.59 -19.67 -8.91
N ASN A 517 16.49 -19.48 -10.22
CA ASN A 517 15.38 -20.01 -11.01
C ASN A 517 15.83 -20.35 -12.44
N ILE A 518 15.14 -21.32 -13.06
CA ILE A 518 15.35 -21.77 -14.44
C ILE A 518 14.00 -21.94 -15.12
N GLU A 519 13.79 -21.27 -16.26
CA GLU A 519 12.55 -21.35 -17.03
C GLU A 519 12.83 -21.79 -18.48
N TRP A 520 11.88 -22.53 -19.05
CA TRP A 520 11.94 -23.03 -20.42
C TRP A 520 11.09 -22.16 -21.35
N THR A 521 11.65 -21.75 -22.47
CA THR A 521 10.90 -21.12 -23.56
C THR A 521 10.29 -22.18 -24.49
N ALA A 522 9.28 -21.79 -25.26
CA ALA A 522 8.53 -22.71 -26.12
C ALA A 522 9.37 -23.32 -27.26
N ASP A 523 10.43 -22.64 -27.70
CA ASP A 523 11.44 -23.14 -28.66
C ASP A 523 12.43 -24.14 -28.02
N GLY A 524 12.33 -24.38 -26.71
CA GLY A 524 13.21 -25.26 -25.97
C GLY A 524 14.52 -24.62 -25.52
N SER A 525 14.62 -23.29 -25.53
CA SER A 525 15.71 -22.55 -24.89
C SER A 525 15.48 -22.41 -23.36
N VAL A 526 16.53 -22.05 -22.63
CA VAL A 526 16.53 -21.98 -21.15
C VAL A 526 16.98 -20.61 -20.67
N THR A 527 16.19 -19.98 -19.81
CA THR A 527 16.53 -18.73 -19.10
C THR A 527 16.84 -19.03 -17.64
N ALA A 528 17.71 -18.22 -17.02
CA ALA A 528 18.15 -18.41 -15.64
C ALA A 528 18.40 -17.07 -14.92
N SER A 529 18.02 -16.99 -13.65
CA SER A 529 18.07 -15.74 -12.86
C SER A 529 18.97 -15.84 -11.63
N GLY A 530 19.78 -14.81 -11.33
CA GLY A 530 20.71 -14.74 -10.19
C GLY A 530 20.43 -13.64 -9.17
N ALA A 531 21.03 -13.73 -7.98
CA ALA A 531 20.73 -12.83 -6.85
C ALA A 531 21.55 -11.51 -6.79
N CYS A 532 22.62 -11.31 -7.58
CA CYS A 532 23.49 -10.13 -7.48
C CYS A 532 24.16 -9.69 -8.80
N SER A 533 23.42 -9.36 -9.87
CA SER A 533 23.97 -8.58 -11.00
C SER A 533 22.89 -7.81 -11.78
N ASP A 534 23.17 -6.55 -12.07
CA ASP A 534 22.47 -5.74 -13.06
C ASP A 534 22.94 -6.14 -14.47
N GLU A 535 22.35 -7.18 -15.06
CA GLU A 535 21.94 -7.20 -16.48
C GLU A 535 21.22 -8.51 -16.83
N PHE A 536 20.03 -8.33 -17.43
CA PHE A 536 19.10 -9.30 -18.03
C PHE A 536 18.52 -10.39 -17.12
N MET A 537 17.50 -9.98 -16.35
CA MET A 537 16.27 -10.77 -16.17
C MET A 537 15.06 -9.86 -16.32
N LEU A 538 14.27 -10.13 -17.37
CA LEU A 538 12.89 -9.69 -17.47
C LEU A 538 12.15 -10.17 -16.22
N LYS A 539 11.85 -9.24 -15.31
CA LYS A 539 10.88 -9.46 -14.25
C LYS A 539 9.49 -9.45 -14.91
N MET A 540 8.91 -10.62 -15.05
CA MET A 540 7.49 -10.84 -15.34
C MET A 540 7.02 -11.80 -14.24
N SER A 541 5.93 -11.63 -13.53
CA SER A 541 4.94 -10.58 -13.35
C SER A 541 4.17 -11.00 -12.08
N ASP A 542 3.26 -10.16 -11.60
CA ASP A 542 2.45 -10.38 -10.40
C ASP A 542 1.38 -11.49 -10.56
N GLY A 543 1.79 -12.72 -10.93
CA GLY A 543 0.93 -13.90 -11.00
C GLY A 543 1.49 -15.05 -11.85
N PHE A 544 1.27 -16.29 -11.40
CA PHE A 544 1.58 -17.52 -12.15
C PHE A 544 0.55 -17.74 -13.28
N PRO A 545 0.93 -17.73 -14.57
CA PRO A 545 -0.01 -17.98 -15.68
C PRO A 545 -0.41 -19.46 -15.76
N LEU A 546 -1.68 -19.73 -16.05
CA LEU A 546 -2.29 -21.07 -16.11
C LEU A 546 -1.98 -21.79 -17.44
N GLN A 547 -2.02 -21.06 -18.55
CA GLN A 547 -1.66 -21.52 -19.88
C GLN A 547 -0.96 -20.38 -20.61
N ILE A 548 -0.02 -20.71 -21.49
CA ILE A 548 0.61 -19.76 -22.39
C ILE A 548 0.48 -20.32 -23.79
N ASP A 549 0.03 -19.50 -24.72
CA ASP A 549 0.20 -19.74 -26.13
C ASP A 549 1.04 -18.64 -26.76
N THR A 550 1.86 -19.02 -27.74
CA THR A 550 2.75 -18.14 -28.49
C THR A 550 2.59 -18.49 -29.96
N THR A 551 2.53 -17.49 -30.82
CA THR A 551 2.40 -17.68 -32.26
C THR A 551 3.46 -18.68 -32.78
N ASP A 552 3.03 -19.71 -33.52
CA ASP A 552 3.88 -20.81 -33.99
C ASP A 552 4.95 -20.38 -35.03
N CYS A 553 4.91 -19.13 -35.48
CA CYS A 553 5.91 -18.53 -36.35
C CYS A 553 6.18 -17.08 -35.97
N VAL A 554 7.23 -16.54 -36.57
CA VAL A 554 7.51 -15.11 -36.60
C VAL A 554 6.69 -14.49 -37.73
N PHE A 555 5.74 -13.62 -37.39
CA PHE A 555 4.95 -12.91 -38.39
C PHE A 555 5.72 -11.69 -38.93
N SER A 556 5.40 -11.30 -40.16
CA SER A 556 6.03 -10.14 -40.78
C SER A 556 5.37 -8.85 -40.30
N MET A 557 6.17 -7.94 -39.74
CA MET A 557 5.72 -6.59 -39.44
C MET A 557 6.18 -5.65 -40.55
N LYS A 558 5.24 -5.00 -41.24
CA LYS A 558 5.57 -3.94 -42.20
C LYS A 558 5.37 -2.58 -41.57
N ALA A 559 6.28 -1.67 -41.91
CA ALA A 559 6.29 -0.30 -41.42
C ALA A 559 6.09 0.71 -42.56
N PRO A 560 5.37 1.82 -42.33
CA PRO A 560 5.36 2.94 -43.25
C PRO A 560 6.74 3.63 -43.26
N LYS A 561 7.11 4.23 -44.39
CA LYS A 561 8.35 5.03 -44.52
C LYS A 561 7.98 6.34 -45.20
N LEU A 562 8.06 7.43 -44.45
CA LEU A 562 7.64 8.74 -44.91
C LEU A 562 8.76 9.46 -45.66
N VAL A 563 8.47 9.96 -46.85
CA VAL A 563 9.38 10.78 -47.66
C VAL A 563 8.65 12.01 -48.19
N MET A 564 9.24 13.18 -47.97
CA MET A 564 8.76 14.47 -48.46
C MET A 564 9.46 14.80 -49.77
N LYS A 565 8.74 14.90 -50.90
CA LYS A 565 9.38 15.21 -52.19
C LYS A 565 9.46 16.71 -52.50
N LYS A 566 8.65 17.55 -51.84
CA LYS A 566 8.69 19.02 -51.99
C LYS A 566 8.64 19.69 -50.62
N THR A 567 9.61 20.58 -50.36
CA THR A 567 9.80 21.24 -49.07
C THR A 567 9.58 22.76 -49.12
N LYS A 568 9.22 23.34 -50.27
CA LYS A 568 8.90 24.77 -50.43
C LYS A 568 7.77 25.00 -51.44
N ALA A 569 6.91 25.99 -51.20
CA ALA A 569 5.90 26.46 -52.16
C ALA A 569 5.52 27.93 -51.99
N ASP A 570 5.38 28.63 -53.12
CA ASP A 570 5.00 30.05 -53.19
C ASP A 570 3.62 30.23 -53.80
N LEU A 571 2.72 30.87 -53.05
CA LEU A 571 1.33 31.14 -53.40
C LEU A 571 1.18 32.48 -54.14
N GLY A 572 2.23 33.31 -54.22
CA GLY A 572 2.22 34.57 -54.97
C GLY A 572 1.28 35.63 -54.39
N LYS A 573 0.82 36.58 -55.23
CA LYS A 573 -0.02 37.73 -54.81
C LYS A 573 -1.50 37.36 -54.68
N VAL A 574 -2.16 37.76 -53.58
CA VAL A 574 -3.56 37.45 -53.22
C VAL A 574 -4.25 38.69 -52.65
N ILE A 575 -5.54 38.94 -52.95
CA ILE A 575 -6.24 40.10 -52.40
C ILE A 575 -6.53 39.88 -50.90
N VAL A 576 -6.34 40.90 -50.08
CA VAL A 576 -6.72 40.99 -48.66
C VAL A 576 -8.21 40.78 -48.53
N GLY A 577 -8.59 39.79 -47.73
CA GLY A 577 -9.97 39.32 -47.60
C GLY A 577 -10.43 38.33 -48.68
N SER A 578 -9.54 37.94 -49.61
CA SER A 578 -9.77 36.83 -50.56
C SER A 578 -8.76 35.70 -50.32
N GLY A 579 -9.05 34.51 -50.84
CA GLY A 579 -8.16 33.35 -50.75
C GLY A 579 -7.61 32.93 -52.10
N LYS A 580 -6.40 32.37 -52.09
CA LYS A 580 -5.82 31.64 -53.23
C LYS A 580 -5.31 30.29 -52.77
N ASP A 581 -5.70 29.26 -53.50
CA ASP A 581 -5.29 27.89 -53.25
C ASP A 581 -4.21 27.45 -54.25
N ILE A 582 -3.25 26.66 -53.79
CA ILE A 582 -2.28 25.95 -54.61
C ILE A 582 -2.30 24.46 -54.26
N MET A 583 -2.31 23.61 -55.28
CA MET A 583 -2.07 22.18 -55.13
C MET A 583 -0.57 21.93 -55.23
N ILE A 584 0.00 21.27 -54.23
CA ILE A 584 1.36 20.74 -54.31
C ILE A 584 1.27 19.24 -54.51
N ASP A 585 1.73 18.77 -55.68
CA ASP A 585 1.78 17.35 -55.99
C ASP A 585 2.91 16.63 -55.24
N ALA A 586 2.63 15.40 -54.81
CA ALA A 586 3.56 14.49 -54.16
C ALA A 586 4.23 15.07 -52.90
N VAL A 587 3.45 15.76 -52.06
CA VAL A 587 3.94 16.34 -50.80
C VAL A 587 4.40 15.26 -49.85
N LEU A 588 3.52 14.29 -49.60
CA LEU A 588 3.73 13.22 -48.63
C LEU A 588 3.72 11.88 -49.35
N CYS A 589 4.85 11.18 -49.36
CA CYS A 589 4.95 9.85 -49.94
C CYS A 589 5.19 8.82 -48.86
N ASN A 590 4.43 7.73 -48.89
CA ASN A 590 4.73 6.55 -48.11
C ASN A 590 5.54 5.59 -48.98
N GLU A 591 6.87 5.70 -48.93
CA GLU A 591 7.76 4.75 -49.58
C GLU A 591 7.91 3.44 -48.80
N GLY A 592 7.19 3.27 -47.70
CA GLY A 592 7.19 2.05 -46.89
C GLY A 592 6.32 0.98 -47.50
N ASP A 593 6.22 -0.13 -46.77
CA ASP A 593 5.48 -1.31 -47.21
C ASP A 593 4.21 -1.54 -46.38
N ALA A 594 3.89 -0.65 -45.44
CA ALA A 594 2.62 -0.62 -44.69
C ALA A 594 1.91 0.73 -44.88
N PRO A 595 0.55 0.78 -44.86
CA PRO A 595 -0.21 2.02 -44.90
C PRO A 595 0.14 2.93 -43.72
N LEU A 596 0.16 4.24 -43.95
CA LEU A 596 0.35 5.25 -42.92
C LEU A 596 -0.95 5.97 -42.65
N HIS A 597 -1.40 6.01 -41.40
CA HIS A 597 -2.54 6.85 -41.03
C HIS A 597 -2.05 8.27 -40.76
N VAL A 598 -2.42 9.17 -41.67
CA VAL A 598 -2.15 10.60 -41.58
C VAL A 598 -3.37 11.23 -40.92
N LEU A 599 -3.16 11.81 -39.74
CA LEU A 599 -4.20 12.42 -38.92
C LEU A 599 -4.55 13.82 -39.44
N GLY A 600 -3.57 14.47 -40.06
CA GLY A 600 -3.77 15.70 -40.81
C GLY A 600 -2.48 16.48 -41.02
N ALA A 601 -2.59 17.66 -41.59
CA ALA A 601 -1.51 18.64 -41.61
C ALA A 601 -2.00 20.01 -41.16
N ASP A 602 -1.16 20.71 -40.42
CA ASP A 602 -1.43 22.06 -39.92
C ASP A 602 -0.34 23.01 -40.42
N VAL A 603 -0.68 24.29 -40.61
CA VAL A 603 0.33 25.31 -40.84
C VAL A 603 0.76 25.87 -39.48
N THR A 604 2.05 25.82 -39.19
CA THR A 604 2.72 26.28 -37.97
C THR A 604 3.72 27.39 -38.30
N ASN A 605 4.02 28.25 -37.32
CA ASN A 605 5.06 29.29 -37.40
C ASN A 605 4.84 30.41 -38.47
N GLY A 606 5.46 31.57 -38.28
CA GLY A 606 5.30 32.72 -39.18
C GLY A 606 3.88 33.34 -39.17
N ASN A 607 3.32 33.64 -40.34
CA ASN A 607 1.95 34.10 -40.59
C ASN A 607 0.97 32.91 -40.74
N ALA A 608 1.10 31.86 -39.93
CA ALA A 608 0.34 30.62 -40.05
C ALA A 608 -1.19 30.84 -40.12
N GLU A 609 -1.73 31.81 -39.38
CA GLU A 609 -3.15 32.16 -39.38
C GLU A 609 -3.68 32.66 -40.74
N GLU A 610 -2.78 33.13 -41.61
CA GLU A 610 -3.12 33.59 -42.96
C GLU A 610 -3.01 32.46 -43.99
N PHE A 611 -2.53 31.28 -43.61
CA PHE A 611 -2.48 30.10 -44.46
C PHE A 611 -3.44 29.02 -43.95
N GLY A 612 -4.07 28.31 -44.87
CA GLY A 612 -4.98 27.21 -44.53
C GLY A 612 -4.66 25.94 -45.30
N VAL A 613 -5.21 24.81 -44.85
CA VAL A 613 -5.08 23.52 -45.53
C VAL A 613 -6.48 23.04 -45.94
N PRO A 614 -7.02 23.49 -47.10
CA PRO A 614 -8.45 23.31 -47.36
C PRO A 614 -8.81 21.92 -47.89
N ARG A 615 -7.85 21.17 -48.45
CA ARG A 615 -8.12 19.84 -49.03
C ARG A 615 -6.86 18.96 -49.12
N GLY A 616 -7.04 17.66 -48.86
CA GLY A 616 -6.01 16.64 -49.09
C GLY A 616 -5.17 16.25 -47.87
N ALA A 617 -5.17 17.06 -46.80
CA ALA A 617 -4.41 16.80 -45.57
C ALA A 617 -5.30 16.60 -44.33
N GLY A 618 -6.47 16.00 -44.51
CA GLY A 618 -7.33 15.59 -43.39
C GLY A 618 -6.91 14.22 -42.83
N ASP A 619 -7.84 13.52 -42.19
CA ASP A 619 -7.67 12.12 -41.80
C ASP A 619 -7.74 11.22 -43.04
N PHE A 620 -6.64 10.51 -43.36
CA PHE A 620 -6.62 9.49 -44.41
C PHE A 620 -5.50 8.45 -44.22
N PHE A 621 -5.64 7.31 -44.90
CA PHE A 621 -4.58 6.31 -45.00
C PHE A 621 -3.80 6.47 -46.30
N LEU A 622 -2.49 6.63 -46.21
CA LEU A 622 -1.57 6.67 -47.34
C LEU A 622 -1.03 5.27 -47.62
N GLN A 623 -1.41 4.67 -48.74
CA GLN A 623 -1.03 3.28 -49.07
C GLN A 623 0.47 3.16 -49.36
N PRO A 624 1.05 1.95 -49.27
CA PRO A 624 2.42 1.68 -49.69
C PRO A 624 2.70 2.19 -51.12
N LYS A 625 3.80 2.91 -51.27
CA LYS A 625 4.26 3.59 -52.51
C LYS A 625 3.32 4.69 -53.04
N GLU A 626 2.27 5.05 -52.31
CA GLU A 626 1.37 6.14 -52.67
C GLU A 626 1.96 7.49 -52.23
N CYS A 627 1.74 8.51 -53.05
CA CYS A 627 2.03 9.90 -52.71
C CYS A 627 0.74 10.71 -52.72
N ARG A 628 0.54 11.53 -51.69
CA ARG A 628 -0.60 12.44 -51.57
C ARG A 628 -0.21 13.86 -51.94
N ALA A 629 -1.08 14.51 -52.72
CA ALA A 629 -1.02 15.94 -52.96
C ALA A 629 -1.79 16.68 -51.86
N PHE A 630 -1.26 17.81 -51.39
CA PHE A 630 -1.93 18.68 -50.44
C PHE A 630 -2.26 20.02 -51.09
N MET A 631 -3.44 20.54 -50.76
CA MET A 631 -3.84 21.89 -51.11
C MET A 631 -3.51 22.81 -49.95
N PHE A 632 -2.81 23.90 -50.25
CA PHE A 632 -2.56 24.98 -49.31
C PHE A 632 -3.23 26.24 -49.82
N SER A 633 -3.75 27.03 -48.90
CA SER A 633 -4.41 28.30 -49.18
C SER A 633 -3.66 29.43 -48.50
N LEU A 634 -3.73 30.62 -49.09
CA LEU A 634 -3.31 31.87 -48.49
C LEU A 634 -4.50 32.83 -48.54
N MET A 635 -4.89 33.35 -47.38
CA MET A 635 -5.91 34.38 -47.18
C MET A 635 -5.27 35.53 -46.39
N PRO A 636 -4.59 36.47 -47.08
CA PRO A 636 -3.87 37.51 -46.38
C PRO A 636 -4.85 38.46 -45.68
N GLN A 637 -4.60 38.76 -44.42
CA GLN A 637 -5.41 39.71 -43.63
C GLN A 637 -4.87 41.13 -43.72
N SER A 638 -3.64 41.28 -44.20
CA SER A 638 -2.97 42.57 -44.39
C SER A 638 -2.06 42.54 -45.60
N PRO A 639 -1.79 43.70 -46.23
CA PRO A 639 -0.84 43.79 -47.32
C PRO A 639 0.59 43.37 -46.92
N GLY A 640 1.37 42.86 -47.88
CA GLY A 640 2.78 42.49 -47.69
C GLY A 640 3.08 40.98 -47.70
N LYS A 641 4.36 40.61 -47.57
CA LYS A 641 4.85 39.23 -47.68
C LYS A 641 4.43 38.36 -46.48
N LYS A 642 4.06 37.12 -46.75
CA LYS A 642 3.57 36.11 -45.80
C LYS A 642 4.42 34.85 -45.88
N ARG A 643 4.68 34.21 -44.73
CA ARG A 643 5.39 32.94 -44.62
C ARG A 643 4.73 32.01 -43.60
N GLY A 644 4.64 30.71 -43.86
CA GLY A 644 4.21 29.69 -42.89
C GLY A 644 4.95 28.37 -43.10
N PHE A 645 4.88 27.44 -42.15
CA PHE A 645 5.48 26.11 -42.24
C PHE A 645 4.42 25.03 -42.06
N VAL A 646 4.57 23.85 -42.66
CA VAL A 646 3.58 22.76 -42.51
C VAL A 646 4.10 21.71 -41.54
N THR A 647 3.27 21.32 -40.58
CA THR A 647 3.47 20.17 -39.68
C THR A 647 2.51 19.05 -40.08
N ILE A 648 3.01 17.82 -40.21
CA ILE A 648 2.21 16.66 -40.60
C ILE A 648 2.06 15.74 -39.40
N ARG A 649 0.81 15.50 -38.99
CA ARG A 649 0.46 14.62 -37.88
C ARG A 649 0.15 13.21 -38.37
N THR A 650 0.75 12.20 -37.75
CA THR A 650 0.58 10.80 -38.14
C THR A 650 0.53 9.89 -36.92
N THR A 651 0.00 8.67 -37.07
CA THR A 651 -0.05 7.68 -35.98
C THR A 651 1.32 7.14 -35.55
N VAL A 652 2.39 7.47 -36.29
CA VAL A 652 3.76 7.05 -35.98
C VAL A 652 4.67 8.21 -35.55
N GLY A 653 4.08 9.40 -35.31
CA GLY A 653 4.78 10.61 -34.85
C GLY A 653 4.48 11.85 -35.70
N ASP A 654 4.64 13.03 -35.10
CA ASP A 654 4.45 14.32 -35.77
C ASP A 654 5.75 14.82 -36.40
N PHE A 655 5.67 15.29 -37.65
CA PHE A 655 6.81 15.82 -38.40
C PHE A 655 6.67 17.34 -38.54
N TYR A 656 7.49 18.09 -37.82
CA TYR A 656 7.42 19.55 -37.72
C TYR A 656 8.20 20.27 -38.82
N ASP A 657 7.69 21.43 -39.25
CA ASP A 657 8.32 22.38 -40.18
C ASP A 657 8.82 21.78 -41.51
N VAL A 658 8.04 20.85 -42.08
CA VAL A 658 8.48 20.05 -43.24
C VAL A 658 8.31 20.73 -44.60
N ILE A 659 7.48 21.77 -44.70
CA ILE A 659 7.26 22.54 -45.94
C ILE A 659 7.18 24.04 -45.64
N GLU A 660 7.98 24.87 -46.31
CA GLU A 660 7.91 26.32 -46.23
C GLU A 660 6.90 26.89 -47.26
N LEU A 661 5.86 27.58 -46.80
CA LEU A 661 4.86 28.30 -47.61
C LEU A 661 5.15 29.80 -47.65
N THR A 662 5.03 30.45 -48.82
CA THR A 662 5.19 31.91 -48.97
C THR A 662 4.08 32.56 -49.81
N GLY A 663 3.85 33.89 -49.70
CA GLY A 663 2.99 34.68 -50.61
C GLY A 663 2.88 36.17 -50.25
N GLU A 664 1.99 36.96 -50.87
CA GLU A 664 1.88 38.43 -50.66
C GLU A 664 0.43 38.99 -50.77
N GLY A 665 -0.02 39.89 -49.87
CA GLY A 665 -1.38 40.47 -49.84
C GLY A 665 -1.59 41.85 -50.54
N ILE A 666 -2.74 42.10 -51.21
CA ILE A 666 -3.14 43.37 -51.93
C ILE A 666 -4.66 43.79 -51.73
N PRO A 667 -5.17 45.04 -51.78
CA PRO A 667 -6.60 45.40 -51.42
C PRO A 667 -7.76 45.27 -52.50
N PRO A 668 -9.10 45.17 -52.16
CA PRO A 668 -10.27 44.92 -53.07
C PRO A 668 -11.11 46.15 -53.61
N PHE A 669 -12.07 45.96 -54.57
CA PHE A 669 -12.77 47.05 -55.35
C PHE A 669 -14.36 47.16 -55.36
N ILE A 670 -15.24 46.19 -54.98
CA ILE A 670 -16.74 46.27 -55.06
C ILE A 670 -17.46 45.74 -53.77
N SER A 671 -18.66 46.24 -53.41
CA SER A 671 -19.50 45.85 -52.23
C SER A 671 -20.97 45.48 -52.57
N TYR A 672 -21.57 44.47 -51.91
CA TYR A 672 -22.94 43.95 -52.17
C TYR A 672 -23.54 43.13 -51.00
N ASN A 673 -24.84 42.77 -51.06
CA ASN A 673 -25.54 41.89 -50.09
C ASN A 673 -25.38 40.40 -50.44
N GLU A 674 -25.02 39.56 -49.47
CA GLU A 674 -24.60 38.17 -49.72
C GLU A 674 -25.75 37.15 -49.87
N MET A 675 -26.96 37.41 -49.32
CA MET A 675 -28.08 36.43 -49.32
C MET A 675 -29.48 37.07 -49.47
N ILE A 676 -30.42 36.35 -50.12
CA ILE A 676 -31.86 36.70 -50.25
C ILE A 676 -32.77 35.46 -50.01
N ASN A 677 -33.84 35.59 -49.21
CA ASN A 677 -34.78 34.51 -48.88
C ASN A 677 -36.25 34.88 -49.18
N PHE A 678 -36.99 33.99 -49.86
CA PHE A 678 -38.37 34.13 -50.31
C PHE A 678 -39.43 33.46 -49.39
N GLY A 679 -39.04 32.58 -48.46
CA GLY A 679 -39.95 31.88 -47.54
C GLY A 679 -40.83 30.79 -48.19
N GLN A 680 -41.89 30.35 -47.48
CA GLN A 680 -42.80 29.26 -47.91
C GLN A 680 -43.89 29.74 -48.89
N VAL A 681 -44.13 28.96 -49.95
CA VAL A 681 -45.09 29.24 -51.02
C VAL A 681 -45.74 27.93 -51.48
N GLU A 682 -47.07 27.87 -51.60
CA GLU A 682 -47.76 26.66 -52.07
C GLU A 682 -47.30 26.26 -53.48
N LEU A 683 -47.26 24.95 -53.75
CA LEU A 683 -46.85 24.44 -55.07
C LEU A 683 -47.58 25.14 -56.21
N THR A 684 -46.80 25.56 -57.22
CA THR A 684 -47.25 26.26 -58.44
C THR A 684 -47.72 27.72 -58.29
N LYS A 685 -47.65 28.34 -57.09
CA LYS A 685 -47.92 29.78 -56.90
C LYS A 685 -46.63 30.63 -56.88
N PRO A 686 -46.59 31.84 -57.47
CA PRO A 686 -45.39 32.71 -57.49
C PRO A 686 -45.28 33.69 -56.30
N LYS A 687 -44.05 34.13 -55.96
CA LYS A 687 -43.73 35.21 -55.00
C LYS A 687 -42.51 36.05 -55.42
N ASP A 688 -42.58 37.39 -55.32
CA ASP A 688 -41.52 38.34 -55.77
C ASP A 688 -40.78 39.05 -54.62
N SER A 689 -39.51 39.42 -54.83
CA SER A 689 -38.67 40.19 -53.87
C SER A 689 -37.65 41.11 -54.57
N THR A 690 -37.43 42.33 -54.06
CA THR A 690 -36.55 43.37 -54.65
C THR A 690 -35.44 43.79 -53.68
N VAL A 691 -34.17 43.32 -53.80
CA VAL A 691 -33.14 43.67 -52.77
C VAL A 691 -31.64 43.65 -53.16
N ILE A 692 -31.19 43.61 -54.42
CA ILE A 692 -29.72 43.62 -54.68
C ILE A 692 -29.22 45.06 -54.86
N LEU A 693 -28.20 45.49 -54.10
CA LEU A 693 -27.51 46.78 -54.27
C LEU A 693 -26.02 46.52 -54.55
N LEU A 694 -25.59 46.54 -55.81
CA LEU A 694 -24.17 46.46 -56.18
C LEU A 694 -23.56 47.86 -56.07
N LYS A 695 -22.54 48.08 -55.23
CA LYS A 695 -21.89 49.39 -55.02
C LYS A 695 -20.39 49.34 -55.31
N ASN A 696 -19.89 50.29 -56.09
CA ASN A 696 -18.45 50.44 -56.29
C ASN A 696 -17.81 51.16 -55.10
N ILE A 697 -16.83 50.53 -54.44
CA ILE A 697 -16.11 51.08 -53.27
C ILE A 697 -14.62 51.33 -53.57
N GLY A 698 -14.16 51.00 -54.77
CA GLY A 698 -12.82 51.30 -55.25
C GLY A 698 -12.70 52.71 -55.83
N SER A 699 -11.48 53.10 -56.20
CA SER A 699 -11.18 54.43 -56.77
C SER A 699 -11.37 54.55 -58.28
N GLU A 700 -11.64 53.44 -58.97
CA GLU A 700 -11.74 53.35 -60.43
C GLU A 700 -13.16 52.97 -60.87
N ILE A 701 -13.57 53.33 -62.09
CA ILE A 701 -14.86 52.92 -62.67
C ILE A 701 -14.86 51.40 -62.93
N VAL A 702 -15.93 50.71 -62.56
CA VAL A 702 -16.06 49.26 -62.76
C VAL A 702 -17.11 48.94 -63.83
N GLU A 703 -16.71 48.23 -64.88
CA GLU A 703 -17.58 47.80 -65.98
C GLU A 703 -18.18 46.41 -65.72
N PHE A 704 -19.49 46.30 -65.55
CA PHE A 704 -20.22 45.03 -65.44
C PHE A 704 -20.56 44.48 -66.83
N ASP A 705 -20.18 43.21 -67.06
CA ASP A 705 -20.40 42.49 -68.30
C ASP A 705 -21.78 41.80 -68.34
N SER A 706 -22.23 41.21 -67.24
CA SER A 706 -23.56 40.59 -67.14
C SER A 706 -23.92 40.23 -65.70
N ILE A 707 -25.22 40.06 -65.44
CA ILE A 707 -25.71 39.40 -64.22
C ILE A 707 -26.49 38.17 -64.64
N VAL A 708 -26.09 37.01 -64.14
CA VAL A 708 -26.68 35.72 -64.52
C VAL A 708 -27.08 34.91 -63.29
N GLN A 709 -28.09 34.06 -63.44
CA GLN A 709 -28.48 33.09 -62.41
C GLN A 709 -27.72 31.78 -62.61
N GLY A 710 -27.41 31.10 -61.53
CA GLY A 710 -26.76 29.79 -61.54
C GLY A 710 -27.05 29.00 -60.26
N GLY A 711 -26.42 27.84 -60.12
CA GLY A 711 -26.62 26.94 -58.98
C GLY A 711 -27.73 25.90 -59.20
N PRO A 712 -27.87 24.93 -58.28
CA PRO A 712 -28.95 23.93 -58.33
C PRO A 712 -30.30 24.64 -58.28
N ASN A 713 -31.34 24.07 -58.91
CA ASN A 713 -32.72 24.59 -58.93
C ASN A 713 -32.91 26.08 -59.34
N PHE A 714 -31.93 26.69 -60.03
CA PHE A 714 -32.03 28.08 -60.50
C PHE A 714 -33.29 28.36 -61.34
N ARG A 715 -33.90 27.31 -61.92
CA ARG A 715 -35.13 27.38 -62.72
C ARG A 715 -36.39 27.75 -61.91
N ASP A 716 -36.30 27.70 -60.59
CA ASP A 716 -37.36 28.16 -59.69
C ASP A 716 -37.27 29.68 -59.43
N PHE A 717 -36.17 30.31 -59.85
CA PHE A 717 -35.92 31.74 -59.72
C PHE A 717 -35.86 32.40 -61.10
N ALA A 718 -36.45 33.58 -61.25
CA ALA A 718 -36.47 34.31 -62.52
C ALA A 718 -36.27 35.81 -62.30
N PHE A 719 -35.49 36.46 -63.17
CA PHE A 719 -35.47 37.92 -63.21
C PHE A 719 -36.76 38.45 -63.84
N THR A 720 -37.27 39.55 -63.30
CA THR A 720 -38.36 40.30 -63.94
C THR A 720 -37.84 41.16 -65.09
N ASP A 721 -36.59 41.64 -65.03
CA ASP A 721 -35.96 42.49 -66.06
C ASP A 721 -34.69 41.85 -66.66
N LYS A 722 -34.35 42.19 -67.91
CA LYS A 722 -33.09 41.74 -68.56
C LYS A 722 -31.96 42.74 -68.32
N TYR A 723 -30.90 42.34 -67.62
CA TYR A 723 -29.73 43.19 -67.35
C TYR A 723 -28.56 42.83 -68.29
N LYS A 724 -28.25 43.72 -69.24
CA LYS A 724 -27.00 43.69 -70.04
C LYS A 724 -26.07 44.82 -69.59
N LYS A 725 -24.80 44.77 -70.06
CA LYS A 725 -23.64 45.58 -69.63
C LYS A 725 -23.97 46.98 -69.07
N PHE A 726 -23.42 47.30 -67.92
CA PHE A 726 -23.54 48.62 -67.28
C PHE A 726 -22.25 48.94 -66.51
N SER A 727 -21.95 50.21 -66.24
CA SER A 727 -20.80 50.61 -65.41
C SER A 727 -21.28 51.24 -64.09
N LEU A 728 -20.42 51.18 -63.07
CA LEU A 728 -20.59 51.88 -61.80
C LEU A 728 -19.38 52.76 -61.52
N ALA A 729 -19.59 54.07 -61.42
CA ALA A 729 -18.57 54.99 -60.95
C ALA A 729 -18.27 54.79 -59.45
N PRO A 730 -17.10 55.23 -58.92
CA PRO A 730 -16.80 55.17 -57.50
C PRO A 730 -17.94 55.72 -56.64
N GLY A 731 -18.45 54.91 -55.71
CA GLY A 731 -19.58 55.25 -54.82
C GLY A 731 -20.99 55.01 -55.38
N GLU A 732 -21.15 54.74 -56.68
CA GLU A 732 -22.44 54.52 -57.35
C GLU A 732 -23.04 53.13 -57.03
N SER A 733 -24.38 53.00 -57.07
CA SER A 733 -25.09 51.74 -56.77
C SER A 733 -26.20 51.36 -57.75
N LYS A 734 -26.38 50.06 -58.03
CA LYS A 734 -27.45 49.52 -58.92
C LYS A 734 -28.41 48.56 -58.21
N ARG A 735 -29.73 48.67 -58.50
CA ARG A 735 -30.81 47.80 -57.95
C ARG A 735 -31.31 46.73 -58.94
N VAL A 736 -31.63 45.52 -58.45
CA VAL A 736 -32.15 44.36 -59.24
C VAL A 736 -33.29 43.59 -58.51
N THR A 737 -34.31 43.10 -59.25
CA THR A 737 -35.52 42.39 -58.74
C THR A 737 -35.60 40.92 -59.22
N LEU A 738 -36.11 40.01 -58.36
CA LEU A 738 -36.20 38.55 -58.60
C LEU A 738 -37.55 37.94 -58.15
N ARG A 739 -38.01 36.89 -58.85
CA ARG A 739 -39.23 36.09 -58.58
C ARG A 739 -38.89 34.64 -58.24
N PHE A 740 -39.66 34.02 -57.34
CA PHE A 740 -39.57 32.60 -56.94
C PHE A 740 -40.91 31.86 -57.17
N ILE A 741 -40.85 30.65 -57.77
CA ILE A 741 -42.02 29.77 -57.97
C ILE A 741 -41.62 28.31 -57.69
N PRO A 742 -42.05 27.69 -56.57
CA PRO A 742 -41.69 26.31 -56.28
C PRO A 742 -42.47 25.32 -57.13
N LYS A 743 -41.74 24.43 -57.80
CA LYS A 743 -42.31 23.32 -58.59
C LYS A 743 -42.37 22.01 -57.83
N GLU A 744 -41.58 21.88 -56.78
CA GLU A 744 -41.47 20.71 -55.93
C GLU A 744 -41.61 21.09 -54.44
N LEU A 745 -41.93 20.10 -53.61
CA LEU A 745 -42.14 20.30 -52.19
C LEU A 745 -40.81 20.45 -51.46
N GLY A 746 -40.79 21.29 -50.42
CA GLY A 746 -39.62 21.52 -49.60
C GLY A 746 -38.72 22.65 -50.08
N LEU A 747 -37.60 22.82 -49.38
CA LEU A 747 -36.71 23.97 -49.48
C LEU A 747 -35.79 23.87 -50.70
N THR A 748 -35.72 24.93 -51.49
CA THR A 748 -34.91 25.05 -52.71
C THR A 748 -34.05 26.31 -52.64
N ASN A 749 -32.91 26.31 -53.35
CA ASN A 749 -31.93 27.39 -53.32
C ASN A 749 -31.38 27.67 -54.73
N GLY A 750 -30.74 28.82 -54.93
CA GLY A 750 -30.13 29.23 -56.19
C GLY A 750 -29.03 30.29 -55.98
N ARG A 751 -28.36 30.74 -57.03
CA ARG A 751 -27.30 31.76 -56.97
C ARG A 751 -27.44 32.80 -58.07
N LEU A 752 -26.90 33.99 -57.81
CA LEU A 752 -26.76 35.07 -58.76
C LEU A 752 -25.29 35.50 -58.86
N MET A 753 -24.78 35.62 -60.08
CA MET A 753 -23.39 35.92 -60.39
C MET A 753 -23.31 37.20 -61.22
N ALA A 754 -22.67 38.24 -60.68
CA ALA A 754 -22.47 39.53 -61.35
C ALA A 754 -21.03 39.63 -61.87
N TYR A 755 -20.86 39.51 -63.17
CA TYR A 755 -19.57 39.60 -63.85
C TYR A 755 -19.22 41.04 -64.18
N TYR A 756 -18.02 41.48 -63.82
CA TYR A 756 -17.42 42.78 -64.17
C TYR A 756 -15.93 42.66 -64.51
N LYS A 757 -15.37 43.69 -65.14
CA LYS A 757 -13.93 43.77 -65.40
C LYS A 757 -13.20 44.32 -64.18
N GLY A 758 -12.45 43.46 -63.52
CA GLY A 758 -11.67 43.81 -62.34
C GLY A 758 -11.43 42.61 -61.45
N ILE A 759 -10.52 42.75 -60.49
CA ILE A 759 -10.20 41.68 -59.56
C ILE A 759 -11.40 41.50 -58.59
N GLY A 760 -11.92 40.27 -58.46
CA GLY A 760 -13.12 39.94 -57.65
C GLY A 760 -14.40 39.62 -58.44
N SER A 761 -14.34 39.55 -59.77
CA SER A 761 -15.46 39.16 -60.64
C SER A 761 -15.49 37.65 -60.94
N PRO A 762 -16.67 36.98 -60.95
CA PRO A 762 -17.98 37.53 -60.62
C PRO A 762 -18.21 37.60 -59.11
N SER A 763 -18.97 38.60 -58.67
CA SER A 763 -19.54 38.62 -57.32
C SER A 763 -20.73 37.66 -57.23
N MET A 764 -20.85 36.90 -56.13
CA MET A 764 -21.85 35.84 -55.98
C MET A 764 -22.82 36.11 -54.82
N ILE A 765 -24.12 35.95 -55.07
CA ILE A 765 -25.21 36.18 -54.10
C ILE A 765 -26.09 34.92 -54.03
N GLN A 766 -26.46 34.46 -52.84
CA GLN A 766 -27.22 33.22 -52.62
C GLN A 766 -28.74 33.47 -52.44
N LEU A 767 -29.60 32.61 -53.02
CA LEU A 767 -31.08 32.69 -53.03
C LEU A 767 -31.74 31.46 -52.36
N TYR A 768 -32.89 31.61 -51.68
CA TYR A 768 -33.64 30.52 -50.98
C TYR A 768 -35.19 30.65 -51.00
N GLY A 769 -35.96 29.55 -51.03
CA GLY A 769 -37.45 29.50 -50.87
C GLY A 769 -38.02 28.06 -50.70
N GLU A 770 -39.30 27.83 -50.31
CA GLU A 770 -39.86 26.48 -49.98
C GLU A 770 -41.30 26.20 -50.51
N GLY A 771 -41.63 24.96 -50.98
CA GLY A 771 -42.93 24.52 -51.54
C GLY A 771 -43.82 23.55 -50.70
N ILE A 772 -45.18 23.64 -50.68
CA ILE A 772 -46.10 22.79 -49.82
C ILE A 772 -47.42 22.21 -50.50
N PRO A 773 -48.08 21.07 -50.04
CA PRO A 773 -49.22 20.29 -50.71
C PRO A 773 -50.66 20.31 -50.04
N ARG A 774 -51.71 19.54 -50.54
CA ARG A 774 -53.21 19.55 -50.16
C ARG A 774 -53.85 18.12 -49.80
N ILE A 775 -54.85 17.94 -48.88
CA ILE A 775 -55.14 16.66 -48.07
C ILE A 775 -56.64 16.19 -47.80
N LEU A 776 -56.93 14.86 -47.51
CA LEU A 776 -58.16 14.17 -46.92
C LEU A 776 -57.83 13.23 -45.68
N PRO A 777 -58.79 12.78 -44.79
CA PRO A 777 -58.52 12.48 -43.36
C PRO A 777 -58.32 11.00 -42.93
N ILE A 778 -57.58 10.83 -41.81
CA ILE A 778 -57.05 9.59 -41.19
C ILE A 778 -57.44 9.55 -39.70
N GLU A 779 -57.67 8.37 -39.12
CA GLU A 779 -57.86 8.20 -37.65
C GLU A 779 -56.71 7.37 -37.07
N SER A 780 -55.98 7.93 -36.09
CA SER A 780 -54.70 7.40 -35.62
C SER A 780 -54.71 7.01 -34.14
N LEU A 781 -53.99 5.92 -33.83
CA LEU A 781 -53.76 5.42 -32.46
C LEU A 781 -52.25 5.37 -32.21
N THR A 782 -51.76 6.01 -31.15
CA THR A 782 -50.32 6.14 -30.87
C THR A 782 -49.92 5.29 -29.67
N VAL A 783 -48.87 4.48 -29.83
CA VAL A 783 -48.25 3.72 -28.72
C VAL A 783 -46.80 4.19 -28.59
N ASN A 784 -46.45 4.75 -27.43
CA ASN A 784 -45.13 5.34 -27.18
C ASN A 784 -44.16 4.32 -26.60
N LYS A 785 -43.01 4.13 -27.26
CA LYS A 785 -41.83 3.45 -26.72
C LYS A 785 -40.67 4.44 -26.74
N ILE A 786 -40.53 5.19 -25.66
CA ILE A 786 -39.46 6.18 -25.51
C ILE A 786 -38.29 5.49 -24.80
N ASP A 787 -37.14 5.49 -25.45
CA ASP A 787 -35.86 5.08 -24.89
C ASP A 787 -35.03 6.34 -24.61
N THR A 788 -34.09 6.32 -23.67
CA THR A 788 -33.25 7.49 -23.38
C THR A 788 -31.79 7.08 -23.32
N ILE A 789 -30.98 7.61 -24.25
CA ILE A 789 -29.53 7.46 -24.24
C ILE A 789 -28.90 8.65 -23.50
N ALA A 790 -28.01 8.38 -22.56
CA ALA A 790 -27.23 9.42 -21.90
C ALA A 790 -25.93 9.64 -22.68
N MET A 791 -25.64 10.89 -23.04
CA MET A 791 -24.40 11.28 -23.72
C MET A 791 -23.75 12.43 -22.96
N GLU A 792 -22.44 12.35 -22.71
CA GLU A 792 -21.70 13.44 -22.08
C GLU A 792 -21.20 14.42 -23.15
N ARG A 793 -21.42 15.73 -22.95
CA ARG A 793 -21.02 16.79 -23.90
C ARG A 793 -20.33 17.95 -23.21
N ARG A 794 -19.18 18.38 -23.73
CA ARG A 794 -18.42 19.51 -23.19
C ARG A 794 -19.11 20.84 -23.52
N GLY A 795 -19.13 21.78 -22.58
CA GLY A 795 -19.65 23.15 -22.77
C GLY A 795 -21.13 23.38 -22.45
N ILE A 796 -21.84 22.42 -21.88
CA ILE A 796 -23.19 22.62 -21.32
C ILE A 796 -23.12 22.66 -19.80
N SER A 797 -23.83 23.60 -19.16
CA SER A 797 -23.70 23.86 -17.72
C SER A 797 -24.69 23.08 -16.84
N GLU A 798 -25.67 22.43 -17.45
CA GLU A 798 -26.70 21.62 -16.79
C GLU A 798 -27.21 20.50 -17.71
N ASN A 799 -27.88 19.50 -17.14
CA ASN A 799 -28.47 18.40 -17.89
C ASN A 799 -29.46 18.96 -18.92
N THR A 800 -29.14 18.79 -20.19
CA THR A 800 -29.97 19.25 -21.28
C THR A 800 -30.62 18.04 -21.92
N TYR A 801 -31.94 17.93 -21.78
CA TYR A 801 -32.69 16.92 -22.53
C TYR A 801 -32.83 17.39 -23.97
N ILE A 802 -32.20 16.66 -24.88
CA ILE A 802 -32.50 16.75 -26.30
C ILE A 802 -33.48 15.65 -26.60
N ILE A 803 -34.75 16.04 -26.75
CA ILE A 803 -35.79 15.15 -27.23
C ILE A 803 -35.35 14.65 -28.60
N GLY A 804 -35.24 13.33 -28.72
CA GLY A 804 -34.86 12.67 -29.96
C GLY A 804 -35.90 12.93 -31.02
N ASN A 805 -35.54 12.73 -32.29
CA ASN A 805 -36.55 12.78 -33.33
C ASN A 805 -37.42 11.54 -33.20
N ASP A 806 -38.73 11.75 -33.01
CA ASP A 806 -39.72 10.68 -33.04
C ASP A 806 -39.56 9.90 -34.35
N ARG A 807 -39.32 8.59 -34.24
CA ARG A 807 -39.40 7.67 -35.36
C ARG A 807 -40.73 6.96 -35.26
N ILE A 808 -41.66 7.42 -36.06
CA ILE A 808 -42.96 6.80 -36.15
C ILE A 808 -42.83 5.65 -37.15
N ASN A 809 -42.94 4.42 -36.66
CA ASN A 809 -43.27 3.31 -37.53
C ASN A 809 -44.79 3.27 -37.61
N GLN A 810 -45.29 3.82 -38.70
CA GLN A 810 -46.69 3.78 -39.02
C GLN A 810 -47.00 2.45 -39.68
N THR A 811 -47.69 1.59 -38.94
CA THR A 811 -48.36 0.43 -39.53
C THR A 811 -49.77 0.85 -39.89
N LEU A 812 -50.08 0.84 -41.18
CA LEU A 812 -51.41 1.13 -41.67
C LEU A 812 -52.19 -0.17 -41.67
N ASP A 813 -53.24 -0.22 -40.87
CA ASP A 813 -54.21 -1.28 -40.94
C ASP A 813 -55.47 -0.74 -41.60
N THR A 814 -55.94 -1.45 -42.62
CA THR A 814 -56.99 -0.92 -43.48
C THR A 814 -58.32 -1.42 -42.97
N LEU A 815 -59.10 -0.52 -42.39
CA LEU A 815 -60.50 -0.77 -42.09
C LEU A 815 -61.34 -0.26 -43.27
N SER A 816 -62.55 -0.80 -43.42
CA SER A 816 -63.39 -0.61 -44.61
C SER A 816 -63.80 0.84 -44.90
N ASP A 817 -63.68 1.75 -43.94
CA ASP A 817 -64.23 3.11 -43.97
C ASP A 817 -63.23 4.19 -43.52
N LYS A 818 -62.03 3.81 -43.11
CA LYS A 818 -60.95 4.70 -42.65
C LYS A 818 -59.61 3.97 -42.68
N ILE A 819 -58.53 4.73 -42.83
CA ILE A 819 -57.18 4.18 -42.63
C ILE A 819 -56.87 4.31 -41.14
N LEU A 820 -56.74 3.19 -40.44
CA LEU A 820 -56.30 3.18 -39.04
C LEU A 820 -54.77 3.17 -39.04
N ALA A 821 -54.19 4.33 -38.76
CA ALA A 821 -52.76 4.49 -38.64
C ALA A 821 -52.34 4.19 -37.20
N ILE A 822 -51.70 3.04 -36.97
CA ILE A 822 -51.05 2.74 -35.69
C ILE A 822 -49.64 3.28 -35.75
N ASP A 823 -49.45 4.43 -35.12
CA ASP A 823 -48.16 5.11 -35.04
C ASP A 823 -47.43 4.58 -33.80
N SER A 824 -46.52 3.62 -34.02
CA SER A 824 -45.59 3.20 -32.97
C SER A 824 -44.47 4.23 -32.91
N LEU A 825 -44.56 5.15 -31.95
CA LEU A 825 -43.61 6.23 -31.77
C LEU A 825 -42.41 5.73 -30.97
N PHE A 826 -41.31 5.49 -31.69
CA PHE A 826 -40.01 5.16 -31.12
C PHE A 826 -39.18 6.43 -31.07
N ARG A 827 -38.94 6.93 -29.87
CA ARG A 827 -38.07 8.08 -29.69
C ARG A 827 -36.92 7.69 -28.79
N THR A 828 -35.70 7.93 -29.25
CA THR A 828 -34.52 7.81 -28.41
C THR A 828 -34.11 9.20 -27.98
N ASP A 829 -34.53 9.60 -26.78
CA ASP A 829 -34.16 10.88 -26.19
C ASP A 829 -32.68 10.87 -25.81
N THR A 830 -31.99 11.97 -26.05
CA THR A 830 -30.61 12.12 -25.63
C THR A 830 -30.57 13.02 -24.40
N LEU A 831 -30.31 12.44 -23.24
CA LEU A 831 -29.94 13.20 -22.07
C LEU A 831 -28.48 13.64 -22.23
N LEU A 832 -28.26 14.88 -22.64
CA LEU A 832 -26.93 15.47 -22.63
C LEU A 832 -26.55 15.85 -21.21
N LYS A 833 -25.58 15.12 -20.66
CA LYS A 833 -24.97 15.46 -19.38
C LYS A 833 -23.75 16.36 -19.60
N PRO A 834 -23.52 17.37 -18.76
CA PRO A 834 -22.28 18.14 -18.78
C PRO A 834 -21.06 17.22 -18.73
N MET A 835 -20.23 17.25 -19.77
CA MET A 835 -18.90 16.65 -19.71
C MET A 835 -17.97 17.66 -19.06
N ILE A 836 -17.74 17.48 -17.77
CA ILE A 836 -16.96 18.42 -16.95
C ILE A 836 -15.54 17.90 -16.89
N ILE A 837 -14.63 18.61 -17.56
CA ILE A 837 -13.22 18.23 -17.55
C ILE A 837 -12.54 18.94 -16.39
N ILE A 838 -12.14 18.12 -15.42
CA ILE A 838 -11.22 18.48 -14.35
C ILE A 838 -9.97 17.64 -14.58
N THR A 839 -8.84 18.30 -14.78
CA THR A 839 -7.52 17.68 -14.99
C THR A 839 -6.54 18.21 -13.96
N GLY A 840 -5.50 17.43 -13.70
CA GLY A 840 -4.45 17.82 -12.78
C GLY A 840 -3.46 16.71 -12.55
N GLN A 841 -2.41 17.05 -11.82
CA GLN A 841 -1.26 16.20 -11.55
C GLN A 841 -0.75 16.56 -10.16
N ILE A 842 -0.21 15.57 -9.47
CA ILE A 842 0.49 15.75 -8.19
C ILE A 842 1.78 14.95 -8.25
N THR A 843 2.86 15.55 -7.79
CA THR A 843 4.14 14.86 -7.56
C THR A 843 4.64 15.20 -6.16
N ALA A 844 5.00 14.19 -5.38
CA ALA A 844 5.55 14.34 -4.05
C ALA A 844 7.08 14.26 -4.12
N VAL A 845 7.75 15.32 -3.67
CA VAL A 845 9.22 15.38 -3.57
C VAL A 845 9.65 15.66 -2.14
N GLY A 846 10.86 15.22 -1.79
CA GLY A 846 11.44 15.47 -0.48
C GLY A 846 12.17 16.79 -0.50
N VAL A 847 12.06 17.59 0.56
CA VAL A 847 12.82 18.82 0.71
C VAL A 847 13.65 18.73 1.98
N GLU A 848 14.98 18.84 1.81
CA GLU A 848 15.94 18.86 2.92
C GLU A 848 15.92 20.20 3.67
N SER A 849 16.52 20.22 4.85
CA SER A 849 16.56 21.39 5.75
C SER A 849 17.22 22.63 5.14
N ASP A 850 18.10 22.44 4.15
CA ASP A 850 18.79 23.49 3.40
C ASP A 850 18.01 23.95 2.14
N GLY A 851 16.84 23.35 1.88
CA GLY A 851 15.98 23.66 0.73
C GLY A 851 16.21 22.82 -0.52
N ARG A 852 17.15 21.85 -0.51
CA ARG A 852 17.42 20.97 -1.65
C ARG A 852 16.25 20.01 -1.90
N ILE A 853 15.92 19.78 -3.18
CA ILE A 853 14.83 18.89 -3.62
C ILE A 853 15.37 17.49 -3.96
N ILE A 854 14.70 16.46 -3.47
CA ILE A 854 14.97 15.04 -3.74
C ILE A 854 13.78 14.44 -4.49
N ASN A 855 14.02 13.97 -5.71
CA ASN A 855 13.01 13.27 -6.52
C ASN A 855 12.90 11.81 -6.06
N LYS A 856 11.68 11.32 -5.84
CA LYS A 856 11.38 9.98 -5.27
C LYS A 856 12.11 9.72 -3.94
N PRO A 857 11.89 10.56 -2.92
CA PRO A 857 12.54 10.38 -1.62
C PRO A 857 12.04 9.11 -0.90
N ILE A 858 12.93 8.47 -0.15
CA ILE A 858 12.53 7.55 0.92
C ILE A 858 12.51 8.37 2.21
N PHE A 859 11.34 8.57 2.81
CA PHE A 859 11.23 9.31 4.06
C PHE A 859 11.58 8.39 5.23
N LYS A 860 12.72 8.68 5.85
CA LYS A 860 13.15 8.01 7.08
C LYS A 860 12.38 8.61 8.25
N ILE A 861 11.47 7.82 8.82
CA ILE A 861 10.72 8.21 10.01
C ILE A 861 11.38 7.57 11.22
N ASP A 862 12.01 8.39 12.03
CA ASP A 862 12.74 7.96 13.21
C ASP A 862 11.90 8.15 14.48
N LEU A 863 11.52 7.05 15.12
CA LEU A 863 10.70 7.05 16.32
C LEU A 863 11.58 7.13 17.58
N ASN A 864 11.34 8.14 18.41
CA ASN A 864 12.00 8.38 19.69
C ASN A 864 10.96 8.42 20.82
N THR A 865 11.28 7.90 22.00
CA THR A 865 10.40 7.98 23.17
C THR A 865 10.59 9.33 23.84
N SER A 866 9.50 10.06 24.02
CA SER A 866 9.48 11.24 24.89
C SER A 866 8.46 11.04 25.99
N ASN A 867 8.88 11.34 27.21
CA ASN A 867 8.02 11.31 28.37
C ASN A 867 7.90 12.73 28.93
N LYS A 868 6.69 13.10 29.34
CA LYS A 868 6.36 14.42 29.87
C LYS A 868 5.73 14.22 31.23
N TYR A 869 6.42 14.72 32.24
CA TYR A 869 6.00 14.65 33.63
C TYR A 869 5.47 16.03 34.03
N GLU A 870 4.15 16.20 34.08
CA GLU A 870 3.48 17.48 34.31
C GLU A 870 2.90 17.55 35.71
N ALA A 871 3.42 18.44 36.56
CA ALA A 871 2.78 18.68 37.85
C ALA A 871 1.44 19.41 37.66
N LEU A 872 0.42 18.93 38.36
CA LEU A 872 -0.88 19.56 38.41
C LEU A 872 -0.90 20.51 39.60
N LEU A 873 -1.30 21.76 39.38
CA LEU A 873 -1.73 22.62 40.48
C LEU A 873 -3.07 22.06 40.99
N PRO A 874 -3.17 21.56 42.24
CA PRO A 874 -4.42 20.99 42.75
C PRO A 874 -5.38 22.11 43.18
N TYR A 875 -5.52 23.15 42.35
CA TYR A 875 -6.25 24.37 42.62
C TYR A 875 -7.21 24.70 41.48
N VAL A 876 -8.33 25.35 41.80
CA VAL A 876 -9.17 26.07 40.83
C VAL A 876 -9.31 27.52 41.32
N PHE A 877 -8.88 28.48 40.50
CA PHE A 877 -8.92 29.91 40.83
C PHE A 877 -10.26 30.54 40.42
N TYR A 878 -10.64 31.61 41.10
CA TYR A 878 -11.94 32.28 40.93
C TYR A 878 -11.81 33.80 40.80
N GLU A 879 -12.76 34.38 40.07
CA GLU A 879 -12.95 35.83 40.01
C GLU A 879 -13.50 36.38 41.34
N GLU A 880 -13.23 37.65 41.62
CA GLU A 880 -13.66 38.31 42.85
C GLU A 880 -15.20 38.29 42.98
N GLY A 881 -15.69 37.86 44.15
CA GLY A 881 -17.11 37.75 44.47
C GLY A 881 -17.86 36.61 43.79
N SER A 882 -17.23 35.90 42.84
CA SER A 882 -17.88 34.82 42.08
C SER A 882 -17.67 33.46 42.72
N ASP A 883 -18.73 32.64 42.77
CA ASP A 883 -18.68 31.21 43.07
C ASP A 883 -18.76 30.32 41.82
N ILE A 884 -18.88 30.90 40.63
CA ILE A 884 -18.98 30.16 39.37
C ILE A 884 -17.58 29.70 38.95
N ILE A 885 -17.45 28.41 38.63
CA ILE A 885 -16.21 27.85 38.05
C ILE A 885 -15.94 28.56 36.72
N PRO A 886 -14.82 29.30 36.59
CA PRO A 886 -14.55 30.08 35.39
C PRO A 886 -14.51 29.24 34.11
N ASP A 887 -14.95 29.80 32.99
CA ASP A 887 -15.10 29.07 31.72
C ASP A 887 -13.78 28.62 31.08
N ARG A 888 -12.65 29.17 31.55
CA ARG A 888 -11.32 28.70 31.17
C ARG A 888 -11.04 27.27 31.62
N TYR A 889 -11.72 26.76 32.66
CA TYR A 889 -11.63 25.35 33.06
C TYR A 889 -12.58 24.50 32.24
N TYR A 890 -12.05 23.48 31.56
CA TYR A 890 -12.82 22.62 30.68
C TYR A 890 -13.77 21.74 31.51
N LYS A 891 -15.08 21.94 31.31
CA LYS A 891 -16.14 21.13 31.90
C LYS A 891 -16.71 20.22 30.82
N LEU A 892 -16.63 18.91 31.03
CA LEU A 892 -17.23 17.92 30.13
C LEU A 892 -18.73 17.80 30.37
N ASN A 893 -19.43 17.29 29.37
CA ASN A 893 -20.79 16.77 29.51
C ASN A 893 -20.79 15.22 29.59
N ASN A 894 -21.94 14.64 29.96
CA ASN A 894 -22.08 13.19 30.17
C ASN A 894 -21.68 12.33 28.96
N SER A 895 -21.86 12.81 27.73
CA SER A 895 -21.48 12.06 26.53
C SER A 895 -19.97 12.04 26.28
N GLN A 896 -19.24 13.06 26.76
CA GLN A 896 -17.80 13.20 26.55
C GLN A 896 -16.98 12.39 27.57
N VAL A 897 -17.55 12.07 28.73
CA VAL A 897 -16.87 11.36 29.83
C VAL A 897 -16.36 9.97 29.40
N ALA A 898 -17.13 9.24 28.60
CA ALA A 898 -16.75 7.91 28.12
C ALA A 898 -15.47 7.93 27.26
N ASN A 899 -15.28 9.01 26.49
CA ASN A 899 -14.16 9.15 25.56
C ASN A 899 -12.96 9.87 26.19
N PHE A 900 -13.09 10.42 27.40
CA PHE A 900 -11.98 11.09 28.07
C PHE A 900 -10.95 10.08 28.59
N THR A 901 -9.74 10.18 28.04
CA THR A 901 -8.54 9.48 28.52
C THR A 901 -7.51 10.48 29.03
N ILE A 902 -6.52 10.02 29.79
CA ILE A 902 -5.41 10.86 30.25
C ILE A 902 -4.38 11.03 29.12
N ASP A 903 -4.17 10.00 28.30
CA ASP A 903 -3.14 10.00 27.25
C ASP A 903 -3.37 11.05 26.15
N GLN A 904 -4.63 11.37 25.84
CA GLN A 904 -4.96 12.44 24.88
C GLN A 904 -4.46 13.84 25.32
N LEU A 905 -4.16 14.03 26.61
CA LEU A 905 -3.66 15.31 27.14
C LEU A 905 -2.21 15.60 26.72
N TRP A 906 -1.48 14.61 26.20
CA TRP A 906 -0.09 14.78 25.71
C TRP A 906 0.06 15.96 24.74
N TYR A 907 -0.92 16.12 23.85
CA TYR A 907 -0.89 17.13 22.80
C TYR A 907 -1.29 18.53 23.27
N LYS A 908 -1.76 18.67 24.52
CA LYS A 908 -2.13 19.96 25.10
C LYS A 908 -0.89 20.65 25.69
N SER A 909 -0.87 21.98 25.61
CA SER A 909 0.10 22.80 26.35
C SER A 909 -0.13 22.64 27.86
N THR A 910 0.90 22.90 28.66
CA THR A 910 0.86 22.76 30.13
C THR A 910 -0.34 23.49 30.75
N ILE A 911 -0.65 24.72 30.31
CA ILE A 911 -1.80 25.48 30.80
C ILE A 911 -3.15 24.84 30.43
N ASN A 912 -3.25 24.26 29.23
CA ASN A 912 -4.47 23.59 28.79
C ASN A 912 -4.68 22.25 29.49
N ILE A 913 -3.59 21.55 29.84
CA ILE A 913 -3.66 20.35 30.71
C ILE A 913 -4.17 20.74 32.10
N TYR A 914 -3.68 21.86 32.65
CA TYR A 914 -4.17 22.37 33.92
C TYR A 914 -5.64 22.76 33.88
N HIS A 915 -6.12 23.37 32.79
CA HIS A 915 -7.54 23.69 32.64
C HIS A 915 -8.44 22.43 32.60
N ASP A 916 -7.89 21.25 32.35
CA ASP A 916 -8.57 19.95 32.49
C ASP A 916 -8.52 19.37 33.93
N ILE A 917 -8.01 20.09 34.93
CA ILE A 917 -7.77 19.55 36.28
C ILE A 917 -9.00 18.86 36.89
N LEU A 918 -10.20 19.43 36.70
CA LEU A 918 -11.45 18.84 37.18
C LEU A 918 -11.77 17.50 36.49
N ASN A 919 -11.44 17.38 35.20
CA ASN A 919 -11.62 16.15 34.42
C ASN A 919 -10.60 15.09 34.78
N ILE A 920 -9.36 15.50 35.03
CA ILE A 920 -8.28 14.63 35.46
C ILE A 920 -8.61 14.03 36.84
N ILE A 921 -9.03 14.88 37.80
CA ILE A 921 -9.45 14.44 39.14
C ILE A 921 -10.68 13.55 39.04
N GLY A 922 -11.71 13.95 38.28
CA GLY A 922 -12.91 13.16 38.04
C GLY A 922 -12.58 11.76 37.52
N LYS A 923 -11.77 11.67 36.46
CA LYS A 923 -11.32 10.39 35.89
C LYS A 923 -10.56 9.55 36.92
N ARG A 924 -9.63 10.12 37.66
CA ARG A 924 -8.86 9.38 38.67
C ARG A 924 -9.72 8.91 39.84
N LEU A 925 -10.74 9.66 40.25
CA LEU A 925 -11.69 9.21 41.28
C LEU A 925 -12.54 8.01 40.81
N THR A 926 -12.79 7.86 39.50
CA THR A 926 -13.42 6.65 38.95
C THR A 926 -12.49 5.45 38.96
N MET A 927 -11.18 5.66 38.72
CA MET A 927 -10.16 4.60 38.75
C MET A 927 -9.86 4.12 40.18
N TYR A 928 -9.73 5.05 41.12
CA TYR A 928 -9.40 4.76 42.52
C TYR A 928 -10.64 4.80 43.40
N GLN A 929 -11.54 3.81 43.26
CA GLN A 929 -12.88 3.85 43.86
C GLN A 929 -12.95 4.00 45.40
N LYS A 930 -11.84 3.79 46.12
CA LYS A 930 -11.73 3.94 47.58
C LYS A 930 -11.20 5.31 48.02
N SER A 931 -10.75 6.16 47.09
CA SER A 931 -10.21 7.47 47.44
C SER A 931 -11.32 8.43 47.84
N VAL A 932 -11.00 9.32 48.78
CA VAL A 932 -11.87 10.38 49.30
C VAL A 932 -11.18 11.71 49.02
N LEU A 933 -11.86 12.59 48.30
CA LEU A 933 -11.38 13.93 47.97
C LEU A 933 -11.93 14.94 48.98
N THR A 934 -11.06 15.76 49.53
CA THR A 934 -11.42 16.97 50.27
C THR A 934 -11.28 18.19 49.35
N ILE A 935 -12.35 18.96 49.24
CA ILE A 935 -12.49 20.16 48.41
C ILE A 935 -12.61 21.35 49.37
N GLN A 936 -11.57 22.17 49.48
CA GLN A 936 -11.54 23.31 50.38
C GLN A 936 -11.63 24.62 49.61
N GLY A 937 -12.71 25.38 49.78
CA GLY A 937 -12.84 26.71 49.21
C GLY A 937 -12.19 27.79 50.07
N ASN A 938 -11.58 28.77 49.41
CA ASN A 938 -10.95 29.93 50.02
C ASN A 938 -11.30 31.23 49.24
N ASN A 939 -11.06 32.37 49.86
CA ASN A 939 -11.29 33.72 49.36
C ASN A 939 -10.06 34.62 49.64
N ALA A 940 -10.07 35.86 49.15
CA ALA A 940 -8.95 36.79 49.37
C ALA A 940 -8.91 37.41 50.78
N ASN A 941 -10.01 37.31 51.55
CA ASN A 941 -10.23 37.99 52.82
C ASN A 941 -10.03 39.51 52.78
N THR A 942 -10.26 40.13 51.62
CA THR A 942 -10.16 41.56 51.36
C THR A 942 -11.37 42.02 50.55
N GLY A 943 -11.57 43.34 50.43
CA GLY A 943 -12.64 43.91 49.61
C GLY A 943 -14.03 43.37 49.96
N ILE A 944 -14.79 43.01 48.93
CA ILE A 944 -16.15 42.44 49.04
C ILE A 944 -16.17 40.99 49.57
N GLU A 945 -15.01 40.33 49.64
CA GLU A 945 -14.86 38.94 50.09
C GLU A 945 -14.39 38.83 51.56
N LYS A 946 -14.19 39.96 52.25
CA LYS A 946 -13.71 39.97 53.64
C LYS A 946 -14.62 39.17 54.55
N GLU A 947 -14.04 38.20 55.28
CA GLU A 947 -14.72 37.29 56.21
C GLU A 947 -15.86 36.45 55.58
N ASN A 948 -15.94 36.38 54.25
CA ASN A 948 -17.03 35.70 53.53
C ASN A 948 -16.75 34.20 53.31
N THR A 949 -16.77 33.43 54.40
CA THR A 949 -16.58 31.97 54.34
C THR A 949 -17.72 31.26 53.61
N GLU A 950 -18.88 31.89 53.47
CA GLU A 950 -20.02 31.35 52.73
C GLU A 950 -19.75 31.29 51.23
N LEU A 951 -19.14 32.34 50.66
CA LEU A 951 -18.68 32.34 49.27
C LEU A 951 -17.68 31.20 49.02
N SER A 952 -16.73 31.02 49.94
CA SER A 952 -15.76 29.92 49.89
C SER A 952 -16.46 28.55 49.90
N ARG A 953 -17.50 28.36 50.72
CA ARG A 953 -18.30 27.13 50.75
C ARG A 953 -19.01 26.87 49.42
N ARG A 954 -19.66 27.88 48.84
CA ARG A 954 -20.35 27.75 47.55
C ARG A 954 -19.40 27.38 46.41
N ARG A 955 -18.19 27.97 46.37
CA ARG A 955 -17.13 27.58 45.41
C ARG A 955 -16.80 26.08 45.49
N ALA A 956 -16.62 25.57 46.71
CA ALA A 956 -16.31 24.15 46.92
C ALA A 956 -17.50 23.23 46.55
N GLU A 957 -18.73 23.62 46.88
CA GLU A 957 -19.93 22.88 46.50
C GLU A 957 -20.15 22.85 44.98
N ASN A 958 -19.88 23.94 44.26
CA ASN A 958 -20.00 23.94 42.80
C ASN A 958 -19.04 22.95 42.12
N VAL A 959 -17.83 22.79 42.67
CA VAL A 959 -16.88 21.77 42.19
C VAL A 959 -17.35 20.35 42.57
N LYS A 960 -17.86 20.17 43.79
CA LYS A 960 -18.45 18.90 44.23
C LYS A 960 -19.57 18.48 43.28
N GLN A 961 -20.49 19.39 42.98
CA GLN A 961 -21.64 19.17 42.09
C GLN A 961 -21.20 18.69 40.71
N TYR A 962 -20.19 19.35 40.11
CA TYR A 962 -19.63 18.92 38.81
C TYR A 962 -19.11 17.46 38.86
N LEU A 963 -18.37 17.09 39.90
CA LEU A 963 -17.82 15.74 40.06
C LEU A 963 -18.92 14.69 40.32
N GLN A 964 -20.02 15.07 40.96
CA GLN A 964 -21.16 14.18 41.17
C GLN A 964 -21.97 13.98 39.88
N ASP A 965 -22.37 15.08 39.24
CA ASP A 965 -23.32 15.05 38.13
C ASP A 965 -22.70 14.51 36.84
N ILE A 966 -21.45 14.92 36.56
CA ILE A 966 -20.77 14.56 35.31
C ILE A 966 -19.98 13.26 35.46
N TRP A 967 -19.27 13.09 36.57
CA TRP A 967 -18.37 11.95 36.79
C TRP A 967 -18.98 10.83 37.64
N GLY A 968 -20.20 11.00 38.15
CA GLY A 968 -20.92 9.98 38.93
C GLY A 968 -20.25 9.62 40.26
N ILE A 969 -19.45 10.53 40.84
CA ILE A 969 -18.75 10.27 42.09
C ILE A 969 -19.73 10.33 43.27
N LYS A 970 -19.72 9.30 44.12
CA LYS A 970 -20.61 9.21 45.28
C LYS A 970 -20.33 10.31 46.30
N GLU A 971 -21.40 10.85 46.88
CA GLU A 971 -21.34 11.97 47.83
C GLU A 971 -20.41 11.74 49.03
N ASN A 972 -20.45 10.53 49.61
CA ASN A 972 -19.62 10.16 50.76
C ASN A 972 -18.10 10.15 50.48
N ARG A 973 -17.70 10.33 49.21
CA ARG A 973 -16.29 10.42 48.80
C ARG A 973 -15.82 11.86 48.59
N LEU A 974 -16.70 12.86 48.73
CA LEU A 974 -16.40 14.27 48.50
C LEU A 974 -16.68 15.07 49.79
N ILE A 975 -15.62 15.54 50.44
CA ILE A 975 -15.70 16.30 51.69
C ILE A 975 -15.50 17.79 51.38
N VAL A 976 -16.47 18.63 51.71
CA VAL A 976 -16.38 20.09 51.51
C VAL A 976 -15.88 20.78 52.78
N LYS A 977 -14.94 21.72 52.61
CA LYS A 977 -14.45 22.63 53.65
C LYS A 977 -14.44 24.06 53.12
N ALA A 978 -14.53 25.04 54.02
CA ALA A 978 -14.47 26.45 53.67
C ALA A 978 -13.62 27.23 54.68
N GLY A 979 -12.78 28.13 54.17
CA GLY A 979 -11.99 29.06 54.96
C GLY A 979 -11.93 30.43 54.29
N ASN A 980 -11.35 31.41 54.98
CA ASN A 980 -11.02 32.70 54.37
C ASN A 980 -9.75 32.55 53.52
N LEU A 981 -8.58 32.45 54.11
CA LEU A 981 -7.32 32.30 53.36
C LEU A 981 -6.89 30.84 53.21
N PRO A 982 -6.23 30.47 52.09
CA PRO A 982 -5.64 29.15 51.91
C PRO A 982 -4.48 28.90 52.89
N LYS A 983 -4.13 27.63 53.10
CA LYS A 983 -3.08 27.24 54.05
C LYS A 983 -1.71 27.82 53.66
N ALA A 984 -1.37 27.75 52.37
CA ALA A 984 -0.20 28.40 51.78
C ALA A 984 -0.64 29.69 51.05
N LYS A 985 -0.97 30.72 51.83
CA LYS A 985 -1.42 32.02 51.31
C LYS A 985 -0.32 32.79 50.59
N SER A 986 -0.68 33.40 49.47
CA SER A 986 0.17 34.36 48.76
C SER A 986 0.20 35.69 49.53
N LEU A 987 1.37 36.31 49.62
CA LEU A 987 1.63 37.56 50.36
C LEU A 987 2.30 38.59 49.45
N PRO A 988 2.10 39.90 49.67
CA PRO A 988 1.21 40.54 50.68
C PRO A 988 -0.27 40.28 50.41
N ILE A 989 -1.19 40.31 51.39
CA ILE A 989 -2.61 39.93 51.18
C ILE A 989 -3.41 41.02 50.45
N ASP A 990 -2.94 42.25 50.61
CA ASP A 990 -3.49 43.51 50.12
C ASP A 990 -3.08 43.85 48.68
N ASP A 991 -2.19 43.06 48.08
CA ASP A 991 -1.83 43.18 46.67
C ASP A 991 -2.91 42.53 45.75
N PRO A 992 -3.31 43.16 44.63
CA PRO A 992 -4.35 42.62 43.75
C PRO A 992 -4.00 41.26 43.11
N GLU A 993 -2.74 41.02 42.75
CA GLU A 993 -2.32 39.78 42.08
C GLU A 993 -2.23 38.61 43.08
N THR A 994 -1.80 38.86 44.30
CA THR A 994 -1.78 37.84 45.37
C THR A 994 -3.20 37.56 45.90
N ALA A 995 -4.09 38.56 45.91
CA ALA A 995 -5.50 38.37 46.23
C ALA A 995 -6.17 37.44 45.21
N GLN A 996 -5.85 37.56 43.91
CA GLN A 996 -6.28 36.60 42.88
C GLN A 996 -5.78 35.18 43.17
N GLU A 997 -4.52 35.03 43.60
CA GLU A 997 -3.94 33.72 43.92
C GLU A 997 -4.56 33.05 45.16
N ASN A 998 -5.09 33.85 46.09
CA ASN A 998 -5.76 33.35 47.30
C ASN A 998 -7.23 32.95 47.04
N ARG A 999 -7.86 33.48 45.99
CA ARG A 999 -9.21 33.08 45.55
C ARG A 999 -9.19 31.74 44.85
N ARG A 1000 -9.10 30.66 45.62
CA ARG A 1000 -9.01 29.30 45.06
C ARG A 1000 -9.71 28.23 45.89
N VAL A 1001 -10.16 27.20 45.20
CA VAL A 1001 -10.50 25.90 45.77
C VAL A 1001 -9.27 25.00 45.72
N GLU A 1002 -8.90 24.38 46.85
CA GLU A 1002 -7.77 23.46 46.98
C GLU A 1002 -8.25 22.00 47.11
N PHE A 1003 -7.57 21.09 46.43
CA PHE A 1003 -7.85 19.65 46.49
C PHE A 1003 -6.83 18.91 47.33
N SER A 1004 -7.31 18.03 48.21
CA SER A 1004 -6.48 17.03 48.89
C SER A 1004 -7.20 15.68 48.90
N SER A 1005 -6.45 14.57 48.95
CA SER A 1005 -7.01 13.23 48.88
C SER A 1005 -6.30 12.32 49.88
N ASN A 1006 -7.03 11.34 50.43
CA ASN A 1006 -6.41 10.26 51.20
C ASN A 1006 -5.59 9.29 50.31
N ASP A 1007 -5.78 9.35 49.00
CA ASP A 1007 -5.00 8.64 47.98
C ASP A 1007 -4.31 9.67 47.07
N TYR A 1008 -2.99 9.78 47.22
CA TYR A 1008 -2.18 10.77 46.50
C TYR A 1008 -2.27 10.62 44.97
N ARG A 1009 -2.56 9.41 44.46
CA ARG A 1009 -2.67 9.14 43.01
C ARG A 1009 -3.78 9.93 42.33
N VAL A 1010 -4.74 10.46 43.09
CA VAL A 1010 -5.80 11.33 42.55
C VAL A 1010 -5.23 12.68 42.10
N ILE A 1011 -4.26 13.21 42.82
CA ILE A 1011 -3.67 14.55 42.61
C ILE A 1011 -2.19 14.52 42.20
N GLU A 1012 -1.63 13.33 41.96
CA GLU A 1012 -0.23 13.20 41.56
C GLU A 1012 0.05 13.82 40.18
N PRO A 1013 1.30 14.22 39.88
CA PRO A 1013 1.66 14.67 38.54
C PRO A 1013 1.27 13.69 37.42
N LEU A 1014 0.99 14.20 36.24
CA LEU A 1014 0.70 13.39 35.06
C LEU A 1014 2.01 12.87 34.45
N ASP A 1015 2.11 11.55 34.31
CA ASP A 1015 3.17 10.88 33.55
C ASP A 1015 2.62 10.52 32.17
N LEU A 1016 2.81 11.43 31.22
CA LEU A 1016 2.37 11.23 29.85
C LEU A 1016 3.52 10.65 29.04
N LYS A 1017 3.26 9.63 28.24
CA LYS A 1017 4.28 8.99 27.38
C LYS A 1017 3.82 9.02 25.94
N ASN A 1018 4.71 9.39 25.03
CA ASN A 1018 4.42 9.32 23.61
C ASN A 1018 5.67 9.00 22.79
N THR A 1019 5.43 8.41 21.63
CA THR A 1019 6.47 8.19 20.63
C THR A 1019 6.46 9.37 19.67
N MET A 1020 7.54 10.16 19.69
CA MET A 1020 7.75 11.23 18.74
C MET A 1020 8.46 10.71 17.50
N ALA A 1021 7.98 11.10 16.35
CA ALA A 1021 8.56 10.83 15.05
C ALA A 1021 9.32 12.06 14.54
N THR A 1022 10.58 11.87 14.19
CA THR A 1022 11.36 12.81 13.37
C THR A 1022 11.44 12.28 11.94
N SER A 1023 11.60 13.17 10.95
CA SER A 1023 11.62 12.78 9.55
C SER A 1023 12.84 13.34 8.82
N ASN A 1024 13.44 12.52 7.95
CA ASN A 1024 14.45 12.95 6.99
C ASN A 1024 14.12 12.36 5.60
N PRO A 1025 13.82 13.18 4.58
CA PRO A 1025 13.75 14.65 4.60
C PRO A 1025 12.62 15.19 5.49
N PRO A 1026 12.75 16.37 6.11
CA PRO A 1026 11.78 16.89 7.09
C PRO A 1026 10.45 17.34 6.46
N LYS A 1027 10.44 17.61 5.16
CA LYS A 1027 9.30 18.20 4.45
C LYS A 1027 9.00 17.46 3.16
N VAL A 1028 7.72 17.20 2.91
CA VAL A 1028 7.19 16.79 1.62
C VAL A 1028 6.74 18.04 0.89
N ARG A 1029 7.12 18.19 -0.38
CA ARG A 1029 6.55 19.20 -1.27
C ARG A 1029 5.73 18.52 -2.34
N PHE A 1030 4.45 18.85 -2.38
CA PHE A 1030 3.53 18.46 -3.43
C PHE A 1030 3.60 19.52 -4.53
N ASN A 1031 4.17 19.17 -5.68
CA ASN A 1031 4.01 20.01 -6.86
C ASN A 1031 2.68 19.64 -7.50
N VAL A 1032 1.75 20.60 -7.53
CA VAL A 1032 0.40 20.38 -8.03
C VAL A 1032 0.14 21.27 -9.22
N GLN A 1033 -0.54 20.71 -10.22
CA GLN A 1033 -1.01 21.43 -11.39
C GLN A 1033 -2.42 20.95 -11.68
N GLY A 1034 -3.29 21.84 -12.15
CA GLY A 1034 -4.66 21.45 -12.46
C GLY A 1034 -5.49 22.56 -13.05
N ALA A 1035 -6.52 22.16 -13.77
CA ALA A 1035 -7.49 23.03 -14.40
C ALA A 1035 -8.88 22.40 -14.34
N ALA A 1036 -9.89 23.25 -14.27
CA ALA A 1036 -11.29 22.86 -14.34
C ALA A 1036 -12.02 23.76 -15.33
N ASP A 1037 -12.92 23.19 -16.13
CA ASP A 1037 -13.69 23.92 -17.15
C ASP A 1037 -14.46 25.13 -16.57
N PHE A 1038 -14.92 25.06 -15.32
CA PHE A 1038 -15.63 26.15 -14.63
C PHE A 1038 -14.76 26.96 -13.67
N GLY A 1039 -13.43 26.78 -13.74
CA GLY A 1039 -12.48 27.32 -12.78
C GLY A 1039 -12.51 26.56 -11.45
N ILE A 1040 -11.36 26.55 -10.77
CA ILE A 1040 -11.19 25.87 -9.48
C ILE A 1040 -11.88 26.72 -8.40
N ALA A 1041 -12.74 26.09 -7.60
CA ALA A 1041 -13.32 26.69 -6.41
C ALA A 1041 -12.56 26.30 -5.15
N SER A 1042 -12.22 25.02 -5.05
CA SER A 1042 -11.38 24.51 -3.97
C SER A 1042 -10.60 23.29 -4.44
N TYR A 1043 -9.57 22.95 -3.69
CA TYR A 1043 -8.81 21.73 -3.90
C TYR A 1043 -8.54 21.06 -2.56
N THR A 1044 -8.30 19.75 -2.59
CA THR A 1044 -7.89 18.95 -1.45
C THR A 1044 -6.65 18.15 -1.85
N VAL A 1045 -5.58 18.27 -1.08
CA VAL A 1045 -4.44 17.35 -1.15
C VAL A 1045 -4.50 16.40 0.04
N ASP A 1046 -4.56 15.12 -0.27
CA ASP A 1046 -4.59 14.02 0.70
C ASP A 1046 -3.31 13.21 0.60
N ALA A 1047 -2.71 12.86 1.74
CA ALA A 1047 -1.67 11.84 1.82
C ALA A 1047 -2.08 10.82 2.87
N ILE A 1048 -2.38 9.57 2.48
CA ILE A 1048 -3.02 8.54 3.31
C ILE A 1048 -2.17 7.28 3.42
N GLN A 1049 -2.00 6.78 4.65
CA GLN A 1049 -1.24 5.55 4.93
C GLN A 1049 -2.19 4.38 5.21
N ALA A 1050 -2.14 3.32 4.39
CA ALA A 1050 -3.07 2.20 4.48
C ALA A 1050 -2.95 1.39 5.79
N GLY A 1051 -4.06 1.28 6.54
CA GLY A 1051 -4.13 0.55 7.81
C GLY A 1051 -3.70 1.37 9.04
N PHE A 1052 -3.50 2.69 8.89
CA PHE A 1052 -3.33 3.61 10.01
C PHE A 1052 -4.67 4.29 10.31
N ASN A 1053 -5.20 4.13 11.53
CA ASN A 1053 -6.47 4.75 11.94
C ASN A 1053 -6.32 6.24 12.37
N GLY A 1054 -5.12 6.81 12.32
CA GLY A 1054 -4.90 8.23 12.59
C GLY A 1054 -5.10 9.08 11.33
N ASN A 1055 -5.49 10.33 11.51
CA ASN A 1055 -5.59 11.27 10.39
C ASN A 1055 -4.23 11.36 9.68
N SER A 1056 -4.27 11.31 8.36
CA SER A 1056 -3.13 11.54 7.50
C SER A 1056 -3.29 12.93 6.85
N PHE A 1057 -2.23 13.50 6.27
CA PHE A 1057 -2.26 14.91 5.84
C PHE A 1057 -3.43 15.21 4.89
N ASN A 1058 -4.25 16.19 5.25
CA ASN A 1058 -5.35 16.71 4.45
C ASN A 1058 -5.28 18.24 4.50
N GLN A 1059 -5.18 18.88 3.34
CA GLN A 1059 -5.29 20.33 3.22
C GLN A 1059 -6.34 20.66 2.17
N THR A 1060 -7.37 21.38 2.60
CA THR A 1060 -8.44 21.87 1.72
C THR A 1060 -8.48 23.40 1.75
N GLU A 1061 -8.39 24.04 0.59
CA GLU A 1061 -8.46 25.50 0.46
C GLU A 1061 -9.41 25.93 -0.64
N THR A 1062 -10.06 27.09 -0.45
CA THR A 1062 -11.02 27.70 -1.39
C THR A 1062 -10.39 28.80 -2.26
N SER A 1063 -9.16 28.56 -2.75
CA SER A 1063 -8.32 29.54 -3.44
C SER A 1063 -7.89 29.05 -4.84
N SER A 1064 -7.16 29.89 -5.59
CA SER A 1064 -6.47 29.45 -6.82
C SER A 1064 -5.42 28.40 -6.49
N LEU A 1065 -5.44 27.27 -7.20
CA LEU A 1065 -4.50 26.16 -6.98
C LEU A 1065 -3.04 26.67 -7.04
N PRO A 1066 -2.28 26.58 -5.94
CA PRO A 1066 -0.87 26.99 -5.92
C PRO A 1066 0.01 25.99 -6.66
N ASN A 1067 1.19 26.39 -7.12
CA ASN A 1067 2.11 25.46 -7.79
C ASN A 1067 2.71 24.41 -6.84
N THR A 1068 2.83 24.73 -5.55
CA THR A 1068 3.46 23.89 -4.54
C THR A 1068 2.74 23.96 -3.20
N ILE A 1069 2.57 22.82 -2.54
CA ILE A 1069 2.04 22.71 -1.18
C ILE A 1069 3.04 21.92 -0.33
N ASP A 1070 3.37 22.44 0.84
CA ASP A 1070 4.41 21.89 1.70
C ASP A 1070 3.79 21.23 2.94
N TRP A 1071 4.10 19.94 3.16
CA TRP A 1071 3.79 19.23 4.39
C TRP A 1071 5.06 19.00 5.22
N GLU A 1072 5.15 19.66 6.37
CA GLU A 1072 6.18 19.40 7.37
C GLU A 1072 5.80 18.16 8.21
N ILE A 1073 6.46 17.02 7.98
CA ILE A 1073 6.09 15.73 8.58
C ILE A 1073 6.21 15.76 10.11
N ALA A 1074 7.25 16.40 10.65
CA ALA A 1074 7.55 16.38 12.08
C ALA A 1074 6.80 17.46 12.90
N LYS A 1075 6.16 18.44 12.24
CA LYS A 1075 5.45 19.55 12.91
C LYS A 1075 4.18 19.09 13.60
N ASN A 1076 3.53 18.06 13.07
CA ASN A 1076 2.30 17.49 13.64
C ASN A 1076 2.42 15.96 13.79
N GLN A 1077 2.76 15.53 15.00
CA GLN A 1077 2.98 14.13 15.40
C GLN A 1077 1.76 13.22 15.22
N ALA A 1078 0.55 13.79 15.12
CA ALA A 1078 -0.66 13.03 14.83
C ALA A 1078 -0.77 12.64 13.35
N LEU A 1079 -0.22 13.47 12.45
CA LEU A 1079 -0.26 13.27 11.00
C LEU A 1079 0.95 12.50 10.48
N THR A 1080 2.01 12.36 11.28
CA THR A 1080 3.25 11.68 10.88
C THR A 1080 3.00 10.18 10.60
N PRO A 1081 3.50 9.63 9.48
CA PRO A 1081 3.38 8.20 9.18
C PRO A 1081 4.01 7.33 10.27
N LYS A 1082 3.31 6.29 10.72
CA LYS A 1082 3.78 5.40 11.82
C LYS A 1082 3.92 3.94 11.42
N LEU A 1083 3.60 3.60 10.17
CA LEU A 1083 3.74 2.26 9.62
C LEU A 1083 4.88 2.21 8.60
N ALA A 1084 5.53 1.04 8.47
CA ALA A 1084 6.47 0.76 7.38
C ALA A 1084 5.72 0.43 6.08
N LYS A 1085 4.80 1.30 5.68
CA LYS A 1085 3.99 1.19 4.46
C LYS A 1085 4.04 2.51 3.70
N PRO A 1086 3.97 2.49 2.36
CA PRO A 1086 3.93 3.72 1.59
C PRO A 1086 2.71 4.59 1.92
N VAL A 1087 2.84 5.90 1.72
CA VAL A 1087 1.75 6.87 1.84
C VAL A 1087 1.28 7.23 0.44
N SER A 1088 -0.01 7.03 0.19
CA SER A 1088 -0.66 7.37 -1.08
C SER A 1088 -1.07 8.83 -1.07
N CYS A 1089 -0.56 9.60 -2.01
CA CYS A 1089 -0.84 11.02 -2.19
C CYS A 1089 -1.88 11.20 -3.29
N SER A 1090 -2.84 12.10 -3.12
CA SER A 1090 -3.85 12.40 -4.14
C SER A 1090 -4.24 13.87 -4.14
N LEU A 1091 -4.60 14.36 -5.31
CA LEU A 1091 -5.14 15.71 -5.52
C LEU A 1091 -6.58 15.60 -5.99
N THR A 1092 -7.49 16.18 -5.23
CA THR A 1092 -8.91 16.33 -5.58
C THR A 1092 -9.18 17.81 -5.87
N ILE A 1093 -9.80 18.10 -7.01
CA ILE A 1093 -10.17 19.46 -7.40
C ILE A 1093 -11.70 19.55 -7.44
N ILE A 1094 -12.24 20.61 -6.84
CA ILE A 1094 -13.65 20.98 -6.88
C ILE A 1094 -13.79 22.26 -7.68
N ASP A 1095 -14.64 22.23 -8.71
CA ASP A 1095 -14.90 23.40 -9.55
C ASP A 1095 -15.95 24.36 -8.92
N LYS A 1096 -16.14 25.54 -9.52
CA LYS A 1096 -17.13 26.55 -9.07
C LYS A 1096 -18.60 26.12 -9.20
N LYS A 1097 -18.88 24.97 -9.80
CA LYS A 1097 -20.21 24.38 -9.89
C LYS A 1097 -20.42 23.25 -8.87
N GLY A 1098 -19.41 22.95 -8.05
CA GLY A 1098 -19.46 21.93 -7.00
C GLY A 1098 -19.07 20.53 -7.46
N ASN A 1099 -18.58 20.37 -8.69
CA ASN A 1099 -18.14 19.07 -9.21
C ASN A 1099 -16.75 18.75 -8.70
N SER A 1100 -16.57 17.53 -8.18
CA SER A 1100 -15.32 17.08 -7.57
C SER A 1100 -14.72 15.92 -8.36
N LYS A 1101 -13.39 15.94 -8.57
CA LYS A 1101 -12.65 14.83 -9.18
C LYS A 1101 -11.26 14.70 -8.59
N MET A 1102 -10.86 13.47 -8.25
CA MET A 1102 -9.47 13.13 -7.98
C MET A 1102 -8.71 13.08 -9.30
N VAL A 1103 -7.76 14.00 -9.49
CA VAL A 1103 -7.11 14.26 -10.78
C VAL A 1103 -5.69 13.72 -10.88
N GLY A 1104 -5.03 13.45 -9.76
CA GLY A 1104 -3.69 12.89 -9.74
C GLY A 1104 -3.43 12.09 -8.48
N THR A 1105 -2.56 11.09 -8.61
CA THR A 1105 -2.08 10.27 -7.49
C THR A 1105 -0.57 10.09 -7.59
N ASP A 1106 0.10 10.06 -6.46
CA ASP A 1106 1.50 9.70 -6.33
C ASP A 1106 1.70 8.86 -5.06
N GLN A 1107 2.89 8.34 -4.83
CA GLN A 1107 3.21 7.56 -3.64
C GLN A 1107 4.58 7.92 -3.11
N MET A 1108 4.70 7.96 -1.78
CA MET A 1108 5.98 8.12 -1.11
C MET A 1108 6.28 6.92 -0.21
N ASP A 1109 7.53 6.47 -0.26
CA ASP A 1109 8.01 5.33 0.51
C ASP A 1109 8.49 5.78 1.90
N ILE A 1110 8.19 4.96 2.90
CA ILE A 1110 8.51 5.20 4.31
C ILE A 1110 9.49 4.14 4.79
N ASP A 1111 10.65 4.57 5.28
CA ASP A 1111 11.58 3.74 6.06
C ASP A 1111 11.38 4.04 7.55
N LEU A 1112 10.69 3.15 8.26
CA LEU A 1112 10.36 3.33 9.67
C LEU A 1112 11.48 2.76 10.56
N ILE A 1113 12.07 3.61 11.39
CA ILE A 1113 13.05 3.23 12.40
C ILE A 1113 12.35 3.22 13.76
N THR A 1114 11.87 2.05 14.17
CA THR A 1114 11.23 1.84 15.46
C THR A 1114 12.25 1.73 16.60
N ILE A 1115 11.80 1.90 17.84
CA ILE A 1115 12.65 1.70 19.03
C ILE A 1115 13.20 0.27 19.09
N GLU A 1116 12.36 -0.72 18.77
CA GLU A 1116 12.76 -2.14 18.71
C GLU A 1116 13.84 -2.38 17.65
N ARG A 1117 13.71 -1.74 16.49
CA ARG A 1117 14.71 -1.80 15.42
C ARG A 1117 16.02 -1.16 15.85
N LYS A 1118 15.98 -0.01 16.54
CA LYS A 1118 17.19 0.64 17.08
C LYS A 1118 17.96 -0.25 18.05
N ILE A 1119 17.24 -0.92 18.96
CA ILE A 1119 17.83 -1.84 19.94
C ILE A 1119 18.44 -3.06 19.23
N LYS A 1120 17.75 -3.63 18.23
CA LYS A 1120 18.22 -4.79 17.48
C LYS A 1120 19.40 -4.50 16.57
N GLU A 1121 19.44 -3.30 15.98
CA GLU A 1121 20.42 -2.89 14.97
C GLU A 1121 21.53 -1.98 15.54
N HIS A 1122 21.56 -1.73 16.85
CA HIS A 1122 22.49 -0.82 17.53
C HIS A 1122 22.54 0.60 16.93
N ILE A 1123 21.37 1.16 16.60
CA ILE A 1123 21.25 2.52 16.06
C ILE A 1123 21.12 3.52 17.21
N ASN A 1124 21.94 4.58 17.22
CA ASN A 1124 21.90 5.64 18.23
C ASN A 1124 20.48 6.27 18.31
N GLY A 1125 19.86 6.21 19.50
CA GLY A 1125 18.57 6.85 19.79
C GLY A 1125 18.58 7.51 21.18
N TYR A 1126 17.63 8.42 21.42
CA TYR A 1126 17.51 9.11 22.71
C TYR A 1126 16.11 8.95 23.29
N GLU A 1127 16.05 8.69 24.59
CA GLU A 1127 14.86 8.87 25.43
C GLU A 1127 14.95 10.26 26.08
N VAL A 1128 13.92 11.08 25.91
CA VAL A 1128 13.88 12.44 26.49
C VAL A 1128 12.74 12.53 27.50
N ASP A 1129 13.09 12.61 28.78
CA ASP A 1129 12.17 12.90 29.87
C ASP A 1129 12.18 14.41 30.18
N SER A 1130 11.05 15.07 30.00
CA SER A 1130 10.84 16.46 30.43
C SER A 1130 9.98 16.47 31.69
N PHE A 1131 10.50 17.06 32.77
CA PHE A 1131 9.80 17.24 34.03
C PHE A 1131 9.53 18.72 34.24
N SER A 1132 8.25 19.05 34.35
CA SER A 1132 7.80 20.42 34.55
C SER A 1132 7.28 20.61 35.98
N LEU A 1133 7.55 21.79 36.53
CA LEU A 1133 7.10 22.27 37.85
C LEU A 1133 7.64 21.56 39.08
N ILE A 1134 8.87 21.89 39.44
CA ILE A 1134 9.22 21.98 40.87
C ILE A 1134 8.81 23.38 41.32
N LEU A 1135 7.79 23.45 42.18
CA LEU A 1135 7.17 24.70 42.63
C LEU A 1135 7.88 25.24 43.87
N PHE A 1136 8.13 26.53 43.91
CA PHE A 1136 8.71 27.18 45.08
C PHE A 1136 7.72 28.20 45.65
N ASP A 1137 7.68 28.29 46.98
CA ASP A 1137 6.98 29.37 47.67
C ASP A 1137 7.50 30.73 47.19
N PHE A 1138 6.64 31.74 47.30
CA PHE A 1138 6.99 33.13 47.02
C PHE A 1138 8.26 33.53 47.79
N ASN A 1139 9.26 34.08 47.09
CA ASN A 1139 10.54 34.53 47.66
C ASN A 1139 11.35 33.43 48.38
N LYS A 1140 11.21 32.15 48.00
CA LYS A 1140 12.06 31.05 48.52
C LYS A 1140 12.73 30.24 47.42
N SER A 1141 13.85 29.61 47.76
CA SER A 1141 14.63 28.69 46.91
C SER A 1141 14.83 27.29 47.52
N ASP A 1142 14.23 27.02 48.68
CA ASP A 1142 14.35 25.73 49.36
C ASP A 1142 13.42 24.67 48.77
N VAL A 1143 13.91 23.43 48.68
CA VAL A 1143 13.13 22.29 48.16
C VAL A 1143 12.28 21.68 49.28
N GLU A 1144 11.01 22.05 49.30
CA GLU A 1144 9.99 21.53 50.23
C GLU A 1144 9.71 20.01 50.07
N ASP A 1145 9.08 19.39 51.06
CA ASP A 1145 8.87 17.93 51.12
C ASP A 1145 8.04 17.36 49.97
N GLU A 1146 7.09 18.13 49.41
CA GLU A 1146 6.32 17.72 48.23
C GLU A 1146 7.17 17.67 46.96
N ASN A 1147 8.10 18.62 46.81
CA ASN A 1147 9.05 18.67 45.70
C ASN A 1147 10.06 17.52 45.73
N LYS A 1148 10.40 17.00 46.92
CA LYS A 1148 11.27 15.83 47.07
C LYS A 1148 10.70 14.58 46.39
N LYS A 1149 9.38 14.43 46.32
CA LYS A 1149 8.73 13.30 45.61
C LYS A 1149 8.95 13.38 44.10
N ILE A 1150 8.86 14.58 43.53
CA ILE A 1150 9.12 14.83 42.10
C ILE A 1150 10.61 14.58 41.79
N ILE A 1151 11.51 15.06 42.65
CA ILE A 1151 12.96 14.83 42.51
C ILE A 1151 13.30 13.33 42.60
N ALA A 1152 12.65 12.57 43.48
CA ALA A 1152 12.81 11.12 43.55
C ALA A 1152 12.32 10.42 42.26
N ALA A 1153 11.26 10.92 41.61
CA ALA A 1153 10.81 10.42 40.33
C ALA A 1153 11.82 10.72 39.20
N ILE A 1154 12.43 11.90 39.19
CA ILE A 1154 13.52 12.28 38.27
C ILE A 1154 14.71 11.33 38.45
N GLN A 1155 15.17 11.13 39.70
CA GLN A 1155 16.32 10.29 40.01
C GLN A 1155 16.15 8.82 39.55
N LYS A 1156 14.92 8.30 39.56
CA LYS A 1156 14.60 6.95 39.05
C LYS A 1156 14.77 6.82 37.53
N ARG A 1157 14.63 7.91 36.76
CA ARG A 1157 14.70 7.90 35.29
C ARG A 1157 16.09 8.21 34.75
N VAL A 1158 16.94 8.85 35.54
CA VAL A 1158 18.32 9.17 35.15
C VAL A 1158 19.19 7.90 35.11
N LYS A 1159 19.64 7.51 33.90
CA LYS A 1159 20.60 6.39 33.67
C LYS A 1159 22.06 6.88 33.57
N LYS A 1160 23.02 5.95 33.58
CA LYS A 1160 24.46 6.26 33.41
C LYS A 1160 24.69 6.86 32.01
N GLY A 1161 25.31 8.04 31.95
CA GLY A 1161 25.52 8.78 30.68
C GLY A 1161 24.39 9.73 30.26
N SER A 1162 23.35 9.92 31.09
CA SER A 1162 22.28 10.89 30.79
C SER A 1162 22.74 12.34 30.92
N GLU A 1163 22.33 13.20 29.99
CA GLU A 1163 22.51 14.64 30.05
C GLU A 1163 21.33 15.29 30.77
N ILE A 1164 21.60 16.19 31.72
CA ILE A 1164 20.56 16.81 32.56
C ILE A 1164 20.65 18.33 32.46
N SER A 1165 19.55 18.98 32.08
CA SER A 1165 19.42 20.43 32.06
C SER A 1165 18.34 20.87 33.05
N VAL A 1166 18.65 21.85 33.88
CA VAL A 1166 17.76 22.41 34.91
C VAL A 1166 17.57 23.90 34.65
N THR A 1167 16.36 24.33 34.32
CA THR A 1167 16.06 25.73 34.01
C THR A 1167 15.06 26.29 35.01
N GLY A 1168 15.44 27.35 35.72
CA GLY A 1168 14.56 28.09 36.62
C GLY A 1168 14.01 29.36 35.96
N THR A 1169 12.74 29.67 36.23
CA THR A 1169 12.06 30.89 35.79
C THR A 1169 11.34 31.56 36.97
N THR A 1170 10.99 32.84 36.80
CA THR A 1170 10.13 33.60 37.73
C THR A 1170 8.98 34.24 36.95
N ASP A 1171 7.98 34.70 37.69
CA ASP A 1171 6.95 35.62 37.19
C ASP A 1171 7.47 37.06 37.13
N ARG A 1172 6.60 38.00 36.72
CA ARG A 1172 6.93 39.44 36.61
C ARG A 1172 6.97 40.21 37.93
N ILE A 1173 6.66 39.55 39.06
CA ILE A 1173 6.62 40.21 40.37
C ILE A 1173 8.05 40.29 40.91
N GLY A 1174 8.62 41.49 40.95
CA GLY A 1174 9.99 41.75 41.42
C GLY A 1174 10.77 42.67 40.49
N THR A 1175 12.06 42.90 40.76
CA THR A 1175 12.96 43.54 39.78
C THR A 1175 13.63 42.49 38.92
N GLU A 1176 13.94 42.80 37.67
CA GLU A 1176 14.59 41.88 36.72
C GLU A 1176 15.88 41.24 37.28
N GLU A 1177 16.73 42.04 37.94
CA GLU A 1177 17.96 41.57 38.60
C GLU A 1177 17.67 40.56 39.71
N TYR A 1178 16.65 40.82 40.52
CA TYR A 1178 16.25 39.97 41.64
C TYR A 1178 15.64 38.65 41.13
N ASN A 1179 14.78 38.73 40.12
CA ASN A 1179 14.11 37.60 39.48
C ASN A 1179 15.12 36.66 38.79
N THR A 1180 16.10 37.23 38.10
CA THR A 1180 17.21 36.48 37.50
C THR A 1180 18.01 35.73 38.57
N ARG A 1181 18.39 36.38 39.67
CA ARG A 1181 19.09 35.74 40.79
C ARG A 1181 18.27 34.61 41.42
N LEU A 1182 17.01 34.87 41.78
CA LEU A 1182 16.12 33.92 42.44
C LEU A 1182 15.88 32.67 41.58
N SER A 1183 15.68 32.84 40.27
CA SER A 1183 15.50 31.73 39.33
C SER A 1183 16.76 30.83 39.24
N GLN A 1184 17.96 31.42 39.32
CA GLN A 1184 19.22 30.71 39.31
C GLN A 1184 19.45 29.93 40.61
N GLU A 1185 19.11 30.52 41.76
CA GLU A 1185 19.19 29.86 43.07
C GLU A 1185 18.27 28.63 43.13
N ARG A 1186 17.03 28.74 42.64
CA ARG A 1186 16.08 27.62 42.51
C ARG A 1186 16.61 26.51 41.60
N ALA A 1187 17.14 26.87 40.43
CA ALA A 1187 17.73 25.90 39.49
C ALA A 1187 18.94 25.17 40.12
N ASN A 1188 19.76 25.87 40.89
CA ASN A 1188 20.90 25.29 41.60
C ASN A 1188 20.46 24.35 42.73
N ALA A 1189 19.41 24.71 43.49
CA ALA A 1189 18.86 23.89 44.56
C ALA A 1189 18.33 22.55 44.02
N VAL A 1190 17.57 22.58 42.91
CA VAL A 1190 17.09 21.36 42.23
C VAL A 1190 18.25 20.51 41.69
N LYS A 1191 19.24 21.15 41.05
CA LYS A 1191 20.44 20.46 40.55
C LYS A 1191 21.19 19.75 41.68
N ALA A 1192 21.38 20.42 42.82
CA ALA A 1192 22.04 19.83 43.98
C ALA A 1192 21.25 18.63 44.53
N ALA A 1193 19.92 18.72 44.57
CA ALA A 1193 19.06 17.63 45.03
C ALA A 1193 19.06 16.40 44.10
N ILE A 1194 19.22 16.58 42.78
CA ILE A 1194 19.36 15.47 41.82
C ILE A 1194 20.69 14.72 42.00
N ASN A 1195 21.75 15.41 42.43
CA ASN A 1195 23.06 14.84 42.80
C ASN A 1195 23.74 14.00 41.69
N ARG A 1196 23.90 14.56 40.49
CA ARG A 1196 24.57 13.91 39.33
C ARG A 1196 25.58 14.84 38.65
N LYS A 1197 26.79 14.30 38.40
CA LYS A 1197 27.87 14.99 37.67
C LYS A 1197 27.47 15.21 36.20
N GLY A 1198 27.73 16.40 35.65
CA GLY A 1198 27.42 16.76 34.26
C GLY A 1198 26.09 17.49 34.04
N SER A 1199 25.35 17.82 35.10
CA SER A 1199 24.10 18.60 35.03
C SER A 1199 24.37 20.10 34.86
N VAL A 1200 23.60 20.77 34.00
CA VAL A 1200 23.68 22.23 33.77
C VAL A 1200 22.48 22.92 34.43
N SER A 1201 22.68 24.05 35.09
CA SER A 1201 21.61 24.84 35.73
C SER A 1201 21.64 26.28 35.24
N ILE A 1202 20.50 26.81 34.82
CA ILE A 1202 20.36 28.17 34.27
C ILE A 1202 19.12 28.84 34.88
N GLY A 1203 19.28 30.04 35.43
CA GLY A 1203 18.19 30.94 35.81
C GLY A 1203 17.93 31.95 34.69
N LYS A 1204 16.67 32.07 34.26
CA LYS A 1204 16.27 33.03 33.21
C LYS A 1204 15.49 34.25 33.72
N GLY A 1205 15.19 34.29 35.02
CA GLY A 1205 14.35 35.33 35.61
C GLY A 1205 13.00 35.45 34.90
N GLU A 1206 12.57 36.70 34.72
CA GLU A 1206 11.32 37.08 34.03
C GLU A 1206 11.50 37.29 32.52
N GLN A 1207 12.71 37.10 31.96
CA GLN A 1207 12.95 37.24 30.51
C GLN A 1207 12.27 36.12 29.68
N ASP A 1208 11.80 35.05 30.32
CA ASP A 1208 11.10 33.91 29.74
C ASP A 1208 9.70 33.79 30.39
N LEU A 1209 8.82 34.78 30.19
CA LEU A 1209 7.40 34.75 30.60
C LEU A 1209 6.62 33.73 29.75
N ARG A 1210 6.77 32.45 30.11
CA ARG A 1210 6.21 31.31 29.37
C ARG A 1210 4.68 31.26 29.33
N PHE A 1211 4.02 31.88 30.30
CA PHE A 1211 2.59 31.79 30.51
C PHE A 1211 2.02 33.16 30.87
N ASP A 1212 0.72 33.33 30.62
CA ASP A 1212 0.02 34.57 30.88
C ASP A 1212 0.02 34.91 32.38
N ASN A 1213 0.77 35.94 32.75
CA ASN A 1213 0.89 36.37 34.14
C ASN A 1213 -0.31 37.19 34.61
N ASP A 1214 -1.29 37.52 33.76
CA ASP A 1214 -2.52 38.20 34.19
C ASP A 1214 -3.42 37.23 34.98
N LEU A 1215 -3.24 35.93 34.75
CA LEU A 1215 -3.92 34.87 35.48
C LEU A 1215 -3.06 34.31 36.63
N PRO A 1216 -3.67 33.96 37.78
CA PRO A 1216 -2.94 33.41 38.92
C PRO A 1216 -2.24 32.09 38.57
N GLU A 1217 -2.91 31.19 37.84
CA GLU A 1217 -2.30 29.94 37.38
C GLU A 1217 -1.04 30.17 36.52
N GLY A 1218 -1.05 31.15 35.60
CA GLY A 1218 0.10 31.44 34.76
C GLY A 1218 1.29 31.97 35.57
N ARG A 1219 1.05 32.79 36.61
CA ARG A 1219 2.09 33.19 37.56
C ARG A 1219 2.68 31.99 38.30
N PHE A 1220 1.85 31.06 38.79
CA PHE A 1220 2.33 29.82 39.40
C PHE A 1220 3.17 28.97 38.43
N TYR A 1221 2.76 28.85 37.17
CA TYR A 1221 3.51 28.11 36.14
C TYR A 1221 4.81 28.80 35.71
N CYS A 1222 4.92 30.13 35.85
CA CYS A 1222 6.16 30.88 35.65
C CYS A 1222 7.13 30.76 36.83
N ARG A 1223 6.67 30.55 38.07
CA ARG A 1223 7.51 30.33 39.28
C ARG A 1223 8.04 28.90 39.41
N THR A 1224 8.65 28.35 38.35
CA THR A 1224 8.96 26.92 38.27
C THR A 1224 10.40 26.61 37.90
N VAL A 1225 10.84 25.40 38.27
CA VAL A 1225 12.04 24.79 37.70
C VAL A 1225 11.63 23.62 36.81
N ASN A 1226 12.13 23.63 35.57
CA ASN A 1226 11.97 22.58 34.59
C ASN A 1226 13.27 21.76 34.49
N VAL A 1227 13.15 20.43 34.45
CA VAL A 1227 14.28 19.50 34.33
C VAL A 1227 14.11 18.67 33.08
N VAL A 1228 15.09 18.69 32.18
CA VAL A 1228 15.13 17.84 30.99
C VAL A 1228 16.26 16.82 31.14
N VAL A 1229 15.92 15.54 31.03
CA VAL A 1229 16.86 14.42 31.05
C VAL A 1229 16.88 13.79 29.67
N ARG A 1230 18.06 13.73 29.04
CA ARG A 1230 18.28 13.01 27.78
C ARG A 1230 19.13 11.78 28.05
N THR A 1231 18.65 10.62 27.65
CA THR A 1231 19.30 9.34 27.91
C THR A 1231 19.48 8.58 26.60
N LEU A 1232 20.67 8.09 26.31
CA LEU A 1232 20.91 7.21 25.16
C LEU A 1232 20.13 5.90 25.34
N VAL A 1233 19.47 5.46 24.27
CA VAL A 1233 18.85 4.14 24.17
C VAL A 1233 19.98 3.17 23.81
N GLU A 1234 20.41 2.37 24.79
CA GLU A 1234 21.41 1.29 24.63
C GLU A 1234 20.79 0.00 24.09
#